data_AF-A0A6A3S5A6-F1
#
_entry.id   AF-A0A6A3S5A6-F1
#
_cell.length_a   1.000
_cell.length_b   1.000
_cell.length_c   1.000
_cell.angle_alpha   90.00
_cell.angle_beta   90.00
_cell.angle_gamma   90.00
#
_symmetry.space_group_name_H-M   'P 1'
#
loop_
_entity.id
_entity.type
_entity.pdbx_description
1 polymer ?
#
loop_
_entity_poly.entity_id
_entity_poly.type
_entity_poly.pdbx_seq_one_letter_code
_entity_poly.pdbx_strand_id
1 'polypeptide(L)'
;MPLHRSTPSPAPRHLTPTPPPGTTNEAMAEATAAALILSANQFKLLYLISLYAVASNSTRQNERWIRHVPLLVLMFEGILCDAFDFDYAPASMRLSFKGKTLRRWINFSREGKAAIDDLWALRLINGLKLSSDDFQPITAYQASIKGQLALRLLPRYFQETVDAFLYPPAPLERRLLVVRYDGVHFVLRSGGYSKLSSITESDDVSYVSSPFLPQCLRSRSGGYYKVQERSNADRAQECALGATSITKKTSEAVTLGDVYALIGEWVPFGTNQIVALNERMGVLDRCQGGILTSCVDSNPTDAQFRVPVGQTQVRVLDYDFVRFTNFEAESHFPETPGIVQVENFGMHLNSDGSLIYGIKVEAIMDRLGDDVAIDHLSRLLVDVHQDSSMLVNDLLSRYQLSLLEMLYLGDSFQRNKYNCILSKQIHPKLPAQAYVSDPRYANELAQVLGDIHTSHDLTPDDVLVVGKAGCLFSGPNVFRYEHVFTAYVGLVCRDIFIKNFFARTFVLDATLKEIRQLIHKVYREPATVLQVREKLSAVSKDTILLAETLEYLLDSLENVELSPSGSWGDRDDLEESGDDSVEGVRRRTFLGGPESDADSRLFQVLALPQLKAQTIMRCHDSIKLMENTMLQLEQLQMIAESTATNQLEVACSRVNLNTQALMKAMAMQTRMSITLNALQYFVGGVFVFDVIDRLTGGTWNGHIPKWAMDSIIDPILHHPLLWWAINLLIFAAFVVALAFLSDWAVRCSLGWCEASFEVNRRISLDKLDIYLSARSVQSSFTLRKVATAPGKKANRFRMLRWTETDSSLWGGVLPEVELTFDDRHGFLLFVLLRFDGKRYPHMLEDECYQKFLEIFTRAEIFREDPLRQPPRSGEHLSVRTIKTQQQQRHQRAKSVGASGANPRTSIRKEEKCELLEHIKELESQMAFLKNRTNIVAWQEKDRQQIETEIHNNVLRNSVKQHQLQVLSAQSALSELTHSVNNRCPLEAYIHLGCEWAQRTETLSRLRAQQCRDAVELVERRTQFMTEAREYTENAQFVDEAGDFCSIRFDITPLEGLKTVNEAFDFIQFHIKHMDTKPMNSKYTCTSEHGADNSIMHRRLIISEVENVATETNFVMFSEKWPSASHHKICGDAVDKGVMVMNFVDEDDLYPYRPGDCVRLDISGVMALKSYRKVVKTPTGEKKDVSAVVLTRWVLQKLPVPTHVLQMMRDRINEPGNSILRVIKDARAPVELEPEDIKVLTQHC
;
A
#
# COMPACT_ATOMS: atom_id res chain seq x y z
N MET A 1 -6.55 -18.37 -32.99
CA MET A 1 -7.40 -18.70 -34.15
C MET A 1 -7.60 -17.44 -34.96
N PRO A 2 -7.26 -17.39 -36.25
CA PRO A 2 -7.32 -16.16 -37.02
C PRO A 2 -8.75 -15.89 -37.50
N LEU A 3 -9.18 -14.63 -37.33
CA LEU A 3 -10.44 -14.06 -37.78
C LEU A 3 -10.45 -13.94 -39.31
N HIS A 4 -11.46 -14.55 -39.95
CA HIS A 4 -11.74 -14.38 -41.37
C HIS A 4 -12.13 -12.93 -41.68
N ARG A 5 -11.39 -12.30 -42.60
CA ARG A 5 -11.80 -11.11 -43.34
C ARG A 5 -12.94 -11.49 -44.28
N SER A 6 -14.12 -10.91 -44.10
CA SER A 6 -15.15 -10.82 -45.14
C SER A 6 -15.12 -9.42 -45.75
N THR A 7 -14.81 -9.38 -47.04
CA THR A 7 -14.92 -8.21 -47.93
C THR A 7 -16.39 -7.82 -48.12
N PRO A 8 -16.75 -6.53 -48.12
CA PRO A 8 -18.08 -6.12 -48.56
C PRO A 8 -18.11 -6.02 -50.10
N SER A 9 -19.06 -6.72 -50.72
CA SER A 9 -19.42 -6.65 -52.13
C SER A 9 -20.13 -5.32 -52.47
N PRO A 10 -20.17 -4.91 -53.76
CA PRO A 10 -20.69 -3.60 -54.15
C PRO A 10 -22.20 -3.50 -53.99
N ALA A 11 -22.68 -2.33 -53.58
CA ALA A 11 -24.07 -2.01 -53.34
C ALA A 11 -24.94 -2.20 -54.60
N PRO A 12 -26.10 -2.90 -54.53
CA PRO A 12 -27.08 -2.87 -55.59
C PRO A 12 -27.84 -1.53 -55.54
N ARG A 13 -28.16 -1.00 -56.73
CA ARG A 13 -29.03 0.17 -56.91
C ARG A 13 -30.36 -0.07 -56.16
N HIS A 14 -30.71 0.82 -55.24
CA HIS A 14 -31.93 0.76 -54.44
C HIS A 14 -33.18 0.89 -55.33
N LEU A 15 -33.90 -0.22 -55.52
CA LEU A 15 -35.32 -0.22 -55.83
C LEU A 15 -36.09 0.10 -54.54
N THR A 16 -36.99 1.07 -54.61
CA THR A 16 -37.88 1.48 -53.52
C THR A 16 -38.87 0.34 -53.18
N PRO A 17 -39.07 0.00 -51.89
CA PRO A 17 -39.96 -1.09 -51.50
C PRO A 17 -41.44 -0.67 -51.45
N THR A 18 -42.31 -1.51 -51.99
CA THR A 18 -43.78 -1.46 -51.89
C THR A 18 -44.26 -2.04 -50.54
N PRO A 19 -45.22 -1.40 -49.83
CA PRO A 19 -45.76 -1.89 -48.54
C PRO A 19 -46.88 -2.95 -48.74
N PRO A 20 -47.26 -3.70 -47.69
CA PRO A 20 -48.27 -4.76 -47.76
C PRO A 20 -49.68 -4.20 -48.04
N PRO A 21 -50.57 -4.98 -48.68
CA PRO A 21 -51.88 -4.49 -49.12
C PRO A 21 -52.89 -4.52 -47.96
N GLY A 22 -53.45 -3.36 -47.60
CA GLY A 22 -54.64 -3.29 -46.73
C GLY A 22 -54.77 -2.04 -45.83
N THR A 23 -53.66 -1.42 -45.42
CA THR A 23 -53.65 -0.24 -44.51
C THR A 23 -53.11 1.04 -45.17
N THR A 24 -52.89 1.01 -46.48
CA THR A 24 -52.07 2.01 -47.19
C THR A 24 -52.81 3.29 -47.54
N ASN A 25 -54.13 3.27 -47.74
CA ASN A 25 -54.83 4.47 -48.23
C ASN A 25 -55.06 5.51 -47.13
N GLU A 26 -55.44 5.10 -45.92
CA GLU A 26 -55.61 6.01 -44.77
C GLU A 26 -54.26 6.55 -44.30
N ALA A 27 -53.25 5.68 -44.13
CA ALA A 27 -51.90 6.11 -43.75
C ALA A 27 -51.24 7.02 -44.80
N MET A 28 -51.50 6.80 -46.09
CA MET A 28 -51.03 7.69 -47.17
C MET A 28 -51.80 9.02 -47.18
N ALA A 29 -53.11 9.02 -46.93
CA ALA A 29 -53.90 10.25 -46.83
C ALA A 29 -53.42 11.11 -45.65
N GLU A 30 -53.18 10.51 -44.48
CA GLU A 30 -52.62 11.20 -43.31
C GLU A 30 -51.19 11.69 -43.53
N ALA A 31 -50.35 10.91 -44.23
CA ALA A 31 -48.99 11.33 -44.58
C ALA A 31 -48.99 12.48 -45.59
N THR A 32 -49.94 12.49 -46.53
CA THR A 32 -50.12 13.57 -47.52
C THR A 32 -50.59 14.85 -46.84
N ALA A 33 -51.57 14.74 -45.93
CA ALA A 33 -52.05 15.87 -45.13
C ALA A 33 -50.92 16.44 -44.25
N ALA A 34 -50.11 15.58 -43.62
CA ALA A 34 -48.96 16.03 -42.85
C ALA A 34 -47.90 16.71 -43.73
N ALA A 35 -47.59 16.16 -44.91
CA ALA A 35 -46.61 16.71 -45.84
C ALA A 35 -46.99 18.11 -46.36
N LEU A 36 -48.28 18.43 -46.48
CA LEU A 36 -48.76 19.75 -46.88
C LEU A 36 -48.54 20.84 -45.82
N ILE A 37 -48.41 20.45 -44.55
CA ILE A 37 -48.23 21.38 -43.41
C ILE A 37 -46.74 21.66 -43.16
N LEU A 38 -45.83 20.80 -43.65
CA LEU A 38 -44.41 20.91 -43.37
C LEU A 38 -43.75 22.11 -44.07
N SER A 39 -42.90 22.81 -43.34
CA SER A 39 -42.00 23.79 -43.93
C SER A 39 -40.91 23.13 -44.78
N ALA A 40 -40.30 23.87 -45.70
CA ALA A 40 -39.21 23.38 -46.53
C ALA A 40 -38.05 22.81 -45.69
N ASN A 41 -37.70 23.47 -44.58
CA ASN A 41 -36.64 23.03 -43.69
C ASN A 41 -37.02 21.76 -42.90
N GLN A 42 -38.26 21.65 -42.42
CA GLN A 42 -38.76 20.43 -41.76
C GLN A 42 -38.74 19.24 -42.73
N PHE A 43 -39.06 19.45 -44.00
CA PHE A 43 -39.07 18.39 -45.01
C PHE A 43 -37.66 17.93 -45.40
N LYS A 44 -36.70 18.86 -45.53
CA LYS A 44 -35.26 18.57 -45.68
C LYS A 44 -34.71 17.82 -44.45
N LEU A 45 -35.11 18.21 -43.24
CA LEU A 45 -34.68 17.57 -42.00
C LEU A 45 -35.21 16.14 -41.87
N LEU A 46 -36.48 15.90 -42.23
CA LEU A 46 -37.04 14.54 -42.27
C LEU A 46 -36.27 13.65 -43.25
N TYR A 47 -35.87 14.20 -44.41
CA TYR A 47 -35.03 13.49 -45.39
C TYR A 47 -33.65 13.17 -44.81
N LEU A 48 -32.98 14.15 -44.18
CA LEU A 48 -31.70 13.96 -43.49
C LEU A 48 -31.77 12.81 -42.46
N ILE A 49 -32.80 12.79 -41.61
CA ILE A 49 -32.99 11.73 -40.60
C ILE A 49 -33.17 10.36 -41.28
N SER A 50 -33.93 10.29 -42.38
CA SER A 50 -34.21 9.03 -43.09
C SER A 50 -32.98 8.36 -43.71
N LEU A 51 -31.94 9.15 -44.05
CA LEU A 51 -30.69 8.63 -44.62
C LEU A 51 -29.85 7.89 -43.57
N TYR A 52 -29.84 8.38 -42.33
CA TYR A 52 -29.06 7.79 -41.24
C TYR A 52 -29.85 6.77 -40.40
N ALA A 53 -31.17 6.91 -40.33
CA ALA A 53 -32.04 6.12 -39.47
C ALA A 53 -33.18 5.48 -40.27
N VAL A 54 -33.18 4.15 -40.33
CA VAL A 54 -34.12 3.35 -41.13
C VAL A 54 -34.78 2.31 -40.23
N ALA A 55 -36.11 2.31 -40.23
CA ALA A 55 -36.93 1.29 -39.58
C ALA A 55 -36.79 -0.05 -40.31
N SER A 56 -36.72 -1.15 -39.57
CA SER A 56 -36.56 -2.48 -40.17
C SER A 56 -37.88 -2.94 -40.80
N ASN A 57 -37.81 -3.50 -42.01
CA ASN A 57 -38.97 -4.10 -42.68
C ASN A 57 -39.11 -5.61 -42.36
N SER A 58 -38.22 -6.16 -41.52
CA SER A 58 -38.13 -7.59 -41.21
C SER A 58 -37.58 -7.79 -39.80
N THR A 59 -38.10 -8.80 -39.10
CA THR A 59 -37.67 -9.20 -37.74
C THR A 59 -36.21 -9.65 -37.65
N ARG A 60 -35.52 -9.87 -38.78
CA ARG A 60 -34.12 -10.31 -38.84
C ARG A 60 -33.10 -9.17 -39.03
N GLN A 61 -33.55 -7.95 -39.27
CA GLN A 61 -32.65 -6.80 -39.49
C GLN A 61 -32.70 -5.84 -38.31
N ASN A 62 -31.54 -5.43 -37.81
CA ASN A 62 -31.45 -4.42 -36.77
C ASN A 62 -31.86 -3.05 -37.31
N GLU A 63 -32.69 -2.35 -36.56
CA GLU A 63 -33.07 -0.97 -36.84
C GLU A 63 -31.90 -0.01 -36.67
N ARG A 64 -31.90 1.07 -37.45
CA ARG A 64 -30.91 2.15 -37.34
C ARG A 64 -31.58 3.41 -36.79
N TRP A 65 -30.86 4.09 -35.90
CA TRP A 65 -31.29 5.30 -35.19
C TRP A 65 -30.17 6.33 -35.24
N ILE A 66 -30.50 7.60 -35.47
CA ILE A 66 -29.55 8.71 -35.39
C ILE A 66 -29.65 9.36 -34.00
N ARG A 67 -28.52 9.53 -33.32
CA ARG A 67 -28.49 10.16 -32.00
C ARG A 67 -28.64 11.68 -32.13
N HIS A 68 -29.21 12.31 -31.10
CA HIS A 68 -29.47 13.76 -31.07
C HIS A 68 -28.21 14.59 -31.38
N VAL A 69 -27.09 14.39 -30.67
CA VAL A 69 -25.88 15.19 -30.87
C VAL A 69 -25.32 15.10 -32.31
N PRO A 70 -25.07 13.91 -32.89
CA PRO A 70 -24.71 13.81 -34.31
C PRO A 70 -25.68 14.48 -35.28
N LEU A 71 -26.99 14.44 -35.00
CA LEU A 71 -27.99 15.12 -35.83
C LEU A 71 -27.79 16.65 -35.78
N LEU A 72 -27.52 17.21 -34.60
CA LEU A 72 -27.21 18.64 -34.46
C LEU A 72 -25.94 19.04 -35.24
N VAL A 73 -24.91 18.21 -35.22
CA VAL A 73 -23.68 18.45 -36.01
C VAL A 73 -24.00 18.50 -37.50
N LEU A 74 -24.77 17.55 -38.01
CA LEU A 74 -25.17 17.54 -39.43
C LEU A 74 -26.06 18.72 -39.79
N MET A 75 -26.94 19.15 -38.88
CA MET A 75 -27.75 20.35 -39.09
C MET A 75 -26.90 21.61 -39.16
N PHE A 76 -25.94 21.78 -38.25
CA PHE A 76 -25.00 22.91 -38.27
C PHE A 76 -24.19 22.98 -39.57
N GLU A 77 -23.63 21.85 -40.01
CA GLU A 77 -22.93 21.78 -41.31
C GLU A 77 -23.86 22.11 -42.49
N GLY A 78 -25.13 21.72 -42.40
CA GLY A 78 -26.15 22.08 -43.39
C GLY A 78 -26.50 23.57 -43.36
N ILE A 79 -26.49 24.23 -42.20
CA ILE A 79 -26.69 25.68 -42.07
C ILE A 79 -25.53 26.44 -42.74
N LEU A 80 -24.28 26.01 -42.50
CA LEU A 80 -23.09 26.59 -43.12
C LEU A 80 -23.04 26.40 -44.65
N CYS A 81 -23.68 25.35 -45.17
CA CYS A 81 -23.78 25.09 -46.61
C CYS A 81 -25.07 25.65 -47.24
N ASP A 82 -25.82 26.51 -46.53
CA ASP A 82 -27.10 27.09 -46.95
C ASP A 82 -28.19 26.05 -47.34
N ALA A 83 -28.06 24.82 -46.83
CA ALA A 83 -29.09 23.80 -46.98
C ALA A 83 -30.28 24.07 -46.04
N PHE A 84 -30.03 24.65 -44.86
CA PHE A 84 -31.04 25.07 -43.90
C PHE A 84 -30.95 26.58 -43.65
N ASP A 85 -32.11 27.23 -43.66
CA ASP A 85 -32.31 28.58 -43.12
C ASP A 85 -32.75 28.44 -41.66
N PHE A 86 -31.79 28.13 -40.81
CA PHE A 86 -31.98 28.14 -39.36
C PHE A 86 -30.92 29.01 -38.71
N ASP A 87 -31.30 29.73 -37.68
CA ASP A 87 -30.35 30.44 -36.83
C ASP A 87 -29.67 29.50 -35.83
N TYR A 88 -28.48 29.88 -35.40
CA TYR A 88 -27.70 29.15 -34.40
C TYR A 88 -27.07 30.09 -33.38
N ALA A 89 -26.96 29.60 -32.16
CA ALA A 89 -26.33 30.27 -31.05
C ALA A 89 -25.51 29.27 -30.22
N PRO A 90 -24.44 29.71 -29.55
CA PRO A 90 -23.65 28.83 -28.71
C PRO A 90 -24.48 28.36 -27.51
N ALA A 91 -24.43 27.05 -27.23
CA ALA A 91 -25.08 26.45 -26.08
C ALA A 91 -24.18 25.40 -25.43
N SER A 92 -24.14 25.41 -24.10
CA SER A 92 -23.32 24.51 -23.32
C SER A 92 -24.01 23.14 -23.13
N MET A 93 -23.46 22.09 -23.73
CA MET A 93 -24.01 20.73 -23.75
C MET A 93 -23.06 19.69 -23.13
N ARG A 94 -23.62 18.63 -22.53
CA ARG A 94 -22.84 17.50 -22.01
C ARG A 94 -22.58 16.48 -23.12
N LEU A 95 -21.31 16.12 -23.32
CA LEU A 95 -20.85 15.15 -24.29
C LEU A 95 -20.10 14.02 -23.59
N SER A 96 -20.62 12.79 -23.71
CA SER A 96 -19.95 11.58 -23.19
C SER A 96 -18.92 11.06 -24.20
N PHE A 97 -17.69 10.86 -23.76
CA PHE A 97 -16.59 10.30 -24.54
C PHE A 97 -15.71 9.40 -23.69
N LYS A 98 -15.59 8.12 -24.08
CA LYS A 98 -14.77 7.10 -23.41
C LYS A 98 -15.01 7.03 -21.89
N GLY A 99 -16.28 7.01 -21.46
CA GLY A 99 -16.65 6.95 -20.04
C GLY A 99 -16.38 8.23 -19.25
N LYS A 100 -16.22 9.38 -19.93
CA LYS A 100 -16.16 10.71 -19.32
C LYS A 100 -17.20 11.60 -19.96
N THR A 101 -18.06 12.18 -19.15
CA THR A 101 -19.01 13.21 -19.60
C THR A 101 -18.39 14.58 -19.36
N LEU A 102 -17.99 15.23 -20.44
CA LEU A 102 -17.42 16.56 -20.44
C LEU A 102 -18.47 17.56 -20.90
N ARG A 103 -18.38 18.80 -20.43
CA ARG A 103 -19.21 19.87 -20.97
C ARG A 103 -18.45 20.49 -22.14
N ARG A 104 -19.17 20.93 -23.17
CA ARG A 104 -18.62 21.68 -24.30
C ARG A 104 -19.63 22.69 -24.80
N TRP A 105 -19.15 23.87 -25.18
CA TRP A 105 -19.93 24.81 -25.96
C TRP A 105 -20.03 24.28 -27.40
N ILE A 106 -21.26 24.25 -27.91
CA ILE A 106 -21.54 23.89 -29.29
C ILE A 106 -22.49 24.91 -29.91
N ASN A 107 -22.27 25.24 -31.17
CA ASN A 107 -23.17 26.07 -31.96
C ASN A 107 -24.44 25.27 -32.28
N PHE A 108 -25.53 25.65 -31.62
CA PHE A 108 -26.77 24.91 -31.56
C PHE A 108 -27.93 25.73 -32.14
N SER A 109 -28.70 25.11 -33.04
CA SER A 109 -29.89 25.74 -33.60
C SER A 109 -31.15 25.42 -32.80
N ARG A 110 -31.73 26.47 -32.18
CA ARG A 110 -33.01 26.39 -31.45
C ARG A 110 -34.16 26.09 -32.38
N GLU A 111 -34.21 26.77 -33.53
CA GLU A 111 -35.21 26.54 -34.57
C GLU A 111 -35.13 25.12 -35.14
N GLY A 112 -33.91 24.63 -35.34
CA GLY A 112 -33.68 23.27 -35.76
C GLY A 112 -34.21 22.24 -34.76
N LYS A 113 -34.04 22.46 -33.44
CA LYS A 113 -34.65 21.61 -32.40
C LYS A 113 -36.18 21.72 -32.40
N ALA A 114 -36.73 22.92 -32.53
CA ALA A 114 -38.17 23.11 -32.64
C ALA A 114 -38.74 22.33 -33.84
N ALA A 115 -38.04 22.34 -34.99
CA ALA A 115 -38.40 21.54 -36.15
C ALA A 115 -38.35 20.03 -35.89
N ILE A 116 -37.42 19.52 -35.08
CA ILE A 116 -37.41 18.11 -34.63
C ILE A 116 -38.64 17.82 -33.78
N ASP A 117 -38.97 18.70 -32.83
CA ASP A 117 -40.09 18.54 -31.92
C ASP A 117 -41.44 18.60 -32.68
N ASP A 118 -41.55 19.46 -33.70
CA ASP A 118 -42.70 19.51 -34.61
C ASP A 118 -42.87 18.21 -35.40
N LEU A 119 -41.78 17.69 -35.97
CA LEU A 119 -41.79 16.41 -36.70
C LEU A 119 -42.19 15.25 -35.76
N TRP A 120 -41.77 15.31 -34.49
CA TRP A 120 -42.18 14.34 -33.47
C TRP A 120 -43.67 14.47 -33.15
N ALA A 121 -44.16 15.70 -32.91
CA ALA A 121 -45.57 15.98 -32.62
C ALA A 121 -46.50 15.49 -33.75
N LEU A 122 -46.08 15.66 -35.01
CA LEU A 122 -46.79 15.17 -36.21
C LEU A 122 -46.69 13.64 -36.43
N ARG A 123 -45.94 12.93 -35.57
CA ARG A 123 -45.64 11.48 -35.63
C ARG A 123 -44.90 11.05 -36.91
N LEU A 124 -44.12 11.96 -37.49
CA LEU A 124 -43.30 11.69 -38.69
C LEU A 124 -41.93 11.08 -38.33
N ILE A 125 -41.47 11.32 -37.10
CA ILE A 125 -40.29 10.66 -36.53
C ILE A 125 -40.66 9.92 -35.24
N ASN A 126 -39.97 8.83 -34.98
CA ASN A 126 -39.97 8.09 -33.73
C ASN A 126 -38.82 8.58 -32.86
N GLY A 127 -39.02 8.66 -31.55
CA GLY A 127 -37.98 8.97 -30.56
C GLY A 127 -37.71 7.79 -29.64
N LEU A 128 -36.43 7.45 -29.47
CA LEU A 128 -35.94 6.42 -28.56
C LEU A 128 -35.10 7.08 -27.47
N LYS A 129 -35.47 6.85 -26.21
CA LYS A 129 -34.68 7.29 -25.05
C LYS A 129 -33.77 6.16 -24.60
N LEU A 130 -32.48 6.46 -24.50
CA LEU A 130 -31.40 5.55 -24.14
C LEU A 130 -30.63 6.14 -22.95
N SER A 131 -29.85 5.32 -22.25
CA SER A 131 -28.87 5.78 -21.27
C SER A 131 -27.47 5.55 -21.83
N SER A 132 -26.57 6.52 -21.64
CA SER A 132 -25.15 6.36 -21.96
C SER A 132 -24.44 5.43 -20.96
N ASP A 133 -23.18 5.11 -21.25
CA ASP A 133 -22.24 4.48 -20.32
C ASP A 133 -22.08 5.27 -19.02
N ASP A 134 -22.15 6.59 -19.12
CA ASP A 134 -22.12 7.54 -17.98
C ASP A 134 -23.52 7.85 -17.40
N PHE A 135 -24.52 7.01 -17.68
CA PHE A 135 -25.90 7.15 -17.21
C PHE A 135 -26.61 8.45 -17.63
N GLN A 136 -26.11 9.16 -18.64
CA GLN A 136 -26.79 10.33 -19.19
C GLN A 136 -27.90 9.91 -20.14
N PRO A 137 -29.10 10.52 -20.07
CA PRO A 137 -30.17 10.24 -21.02
C PRO A 137 -29.79 10.77 -22.41
N ILE A 138 -29.76 9.88 -23.40
CA ILE A 138 -29.55 10.20 -24.82
C ILE A 138 -30.86 9.96 -25.56
N THR A 139 -31.27 10.91 -26.38
CA THR A 139 -32.39 10.71 -27.32
C THR A 139 -31.84 10.37 -28.71
N ALA A 140 -32.46 9.41 -29.37
CA ALA A 140 -32.19 9.04 -30.75
C ALA A 140 -33.49 9.08 -31.56
N TYR A 141 -33.38 9.40 -32.84
CA TYR A 141 -34.52 9.61 -33.73
C TYR A 141 -34.45 8.64 -34.91
N GLN A 142 -35.62 8.33 -35.46
CA GLN A 142 -35.78 7.52 -36.66
C GLN A 142 -37.00 7.98 -37.45
N ALA A 143 -36.95 7.94 -38.78
CA ALA A 143 -38.12 8.25 -39.59
C ALA A 143 -39.21 7.17 -39.38
N SER A 144 -40.43 7.60 -39.03
CA SER A 144 -41.56 6.69 -38.86
C SER A 144 -42.06 6.19 -40.23
N ILE A 145 -42.92 5.16 -40.24
CA ILE A 145 -43.54 4.68 -41.49
C ILE A 145 -44.33 5.83 -42.16
N LYS A 146 -45.03 6.65 -41.37
CA LYS A 146 -45.73 7.85 -41.85
C LYS A 146 -44.76 8.88 -42.44
N GLY A 147 -43.62 9.10 -41.78
CA GLY A 147 -42.55 9.96 -42.31
C GLY A 147 -41.97 9.47 -43.63
N GLN A 148 -41.74 8.16 -43.77
CA GLN A 148 -41.25 7.56 -45.02
C GLN A 148 -42.27 7.67 -46.18
N LEU A 149 -43.56 7.58 -45.88
CA LEU A 149 -44.61 7.84 -46.87
C LEU A 149 -44.64 9.31 -47.28
N ALA A 150 -44.51 10.25 -46.32
CA ALA A 150 -44.46 11.68 -46.59
C ALA A 150 -43.25 12.05 -47.47
N LEU A 151 -42.09 11.42 -47.26
CA LEU A 151 -40.87 11.65 -48.07
C LEU A 151 -41.02 11.29 -49.55
N ARG A 152 -42.04 10.51 -49.95
CA ARG A 152 -42.33 10.25 -51.37
C ARG A 152 -42.78 11.51 -52.12
N LEU A 153 -43.26 12.51 -51.40
CA LEU A 153 -43.70 13.80 -51.93
C LEU A 153 -42.57 14.86 -51.95
N LEU A 154 -41.35 14.49 -51.55
CA LEU A 154 -40.19 15.39 -51.45
C LEU A 154 -39.71 15.86 -52.84
N PRO A 155 -39.66 17.19 -53.09
CA PRO A 155 -39.05 17.73 -54.31
C PRO A 155 -37.57 17.34 -54.43
N ARG A 156 -37.14 17.00 -55.66
CA ARG A 156 -35.73 16.64 -55.94
C ARG A 156 -34.74 17.73 -55.58
N TYR A 157 -35.12 18.99 -55.77
CA TYR A 157 -34.26 20.13 -55.42
C TYR A 157 -33.86 20.11 -53.94
N PHE A 158 -34.78 19.78 -53.02
CA PHE A 158 -34.48 19.66 -51.58
C PHE A 158 -33.59 18.46 -51.26
N GLN A 159 -33.72 17.35 -51.99
CA GLN A 159 -32.82 16.20 -51.86
C GLN A 159 -31.40 16.57 -52.27
N GLU A 160 -31.25 17.28 -53.40
CA GLU A 160 -29.95 17.73 -53.90
C GLU A 160 -29.26 18.70 -52.94
N THR A 161 -30.01 19.61 -52.30
CA THR A 161 -29.44 20.53 -51.30
C THR A 161 -28.88 19.79 -50.08
N VAL A 162 -29.60 18.76 -49.61
CA VAL A 162 -29.17 17.96 -48.45
C VAL A 162 -28.01 17.02 -48.84
N ASP A 163 -28.07 16.39 -50.01
CA ASP A 163 -27.02 15.51 -50.50
C ASP A 163 -25.68 16.26 -50.71
N ALA A 164 -25.71 17.56 -51.05
CA ALA A 164 -24.52 18.35 -51.37
C ALA A 164 -23.46 18.35 -50.26
N PHE A 165 -23.86 18.32 -48.98
CA PHE A 165 -22.93 18.38 -47.84
C PHE A 165 -22.75 17.04 -47.11
N LEU A 166 -23.57 16.02 -47.40
CA LEU A 166 -23.54 14.72 -46.71
C LEU A 166 -22.59 13.69 -47.31
N TYR A 167 -22.10 13.93 -48.53
CA TYR A 167 -21.18 13.05 -49.22
C TYR A 167 -19.80 13.71 -49.40
N PRO A 168 -18.71 12.93 -49.42
CA PRO A 168 -17.39 13.47 -49.71
C PRO A 168 -17.33 14.02 -51.15
N PRO A 169 -16.50 15.04 -51.42
CA PRO A 169 -16.32 15.58 -52.75
C PRO A 169 -15.69 14.54 -53.69
N ALA A 170 -16.05 14.60 -54.98
CA ALA A 170 -15.47 13.73 -56.01
C ALA A 170 -13.94 13.92 -56.07
N PRO A 171 -13.13 12.85 -56.28
CA PRO A 171 -13.48 11.52 -56.80
C PRO A 171 -13.70 10.42 -55.72
N LEU A 172 -13.87 10.80 -54.45
CA LEU A 172 -14.02 9.84 -53.36
C LEU A 172 -15.35 9.06 -53.44
N GLU A 173 -15.37 7.84 -52.90
CA GLU A 173 -16.56 6.98 -52.94
C GLU A 173 -17.76 7.67 -52.24
N ARG A 174 -18.90 7.74 -52.92
CA ARG A 174 -20.13 8.39 -52.43
C ARG A 174 -20.77 7.58 -51.31
N ARG A 175 -20.22 7.71 -50.10
CA ARG A 175 -20.73 7.15 -48.84
C ARG A 175 -21.03 8.26 -47.85
N LEU A 176 -22.13 8.14 -47.12
CA LEU A 176 -22.57 9.12 -46.12
C LEU A 176 -21.47 9.41 -45.09
N LEU A 177 -21.30 10.69 -44.76
CA LEU A 177 -20.39 11.16 -43.74
C LEU A 177 -20.86 10.76 -42.34
N VAL A 178 -20.02 10.05 -41.60
CA VAL A 178 -20.33 9.67 -40.22
C VAL A 178 -19.66 10.65 -39.26
N VAL A 179 -20.47 11.28 -38.40
CA VAL A 179 -19.99 12.14 -37.33
C VAL A 179 -19.31 11.31 -36.25
N ARG A 180 -18.09 11.69 -35.87
CA ARG A 180 -17.36 11.13 -34.73
C ARG A 180 -16.85 12.26 -33.84
N TYR A 181 -16.93 12.07 -32.54
CA TYR A 181 -16.35 12.97 -31.55
C TYR A 181 -14.99 12.41 -31.10
N ASP A 182 -13.96 13.25 -31.04
CA ASP A 182 -12.61 12.85 -30.64
C ASP A 182 -12.26 13.20 -29.17
N GLY A 183 -13.19 13.86 -28.46
CA GLY A 183 -13.00 14.36 -27.09
C GLY A 183 -12.91 15.89 -27.00
N VAL A 184 -12.67 16.57 -28.13
CA VAL A 184 -12.60 18.03 -28.21
C VAL A 184 -13.44 18.55 -29.38
N HIS A 185 -13.30 17.96 -30.57
CA HIS A 185 -13.97 18.39 -31.80
C HIS A 185 -14.81 17.27 -32.43
N PHE A 186 -15.74 17.67 -33.30
CA PHE A 186 -16.48 16.75 -34.16
C PHE A 186 -15.82 16.62 -35.53
N VAL A 187 -15.70 15.39 -36.01
CA VAL A 187 -15.08 15.07 -37.30
C VAL A 187 -16.07 14.26 -38.14
N LEU A 188 -16.36 14.74 -39.35
CA LEU A 188 -17.14 14.04 -40.36
C LEU A 188 -16.22 13.15 -41.19
N ARG A 189 -16.43 11.83 -41.15
CA ARG A 189 -15.57 10.86 -41.85
C ARG A 189 -16.34 9.95 -42.78
N SER A 190 -15.78 9.71 -43.96
CA SER A 190 -16.25 8.68 -44.90
C SER A 190 -15.07 8.15 -45.72
N GLY A 191 -14.75 6.85 -45.56
CA GLY A 191 -13.58 6.26 -46.21
C GLY A 191 -12.28 6.98 -45.81
N GLY A 192 -11.55 7.50 -46.80
CA GLY A 192 -10.34 8.31 -46.59
C GLY A 192 -10.59 9.81 -46.40
N TYR A 193 -11.83 10.29 -46.53
CA TYR A 193 -12.19 11.69 -46.33
C TYR A 193 -12.46 11.98 -44.85
N SER A 194 -11.93 13.09 -44.36
CA SER A 194 -12.11 13.58 -43.00
C SER A 194 -12.22 15.11 -43.03
N LYS A 195 -13.34 15.64 -42.55
CA LYS A 195 -13.59 17.08 -42.39
C LYS A 195 -13.80 17.39 -40.91
N LEU A 196 -13.10 18.39 -40.38
CA LEU A 196 -13.34 18.92 -39.04
C LEU A 196 -14.57 19.84 -39.07
N SER A 197 -15.46 19.71 -38.10
CA SER A 197 -16.61 20.60 -37.94
C SER A 197 -16.25 21.74 -36.99
N SER A 198 -16.60 22.98 -37.36
CA SER A 198 -16.43 24.18 -36.52
C SER A 198 -17.53 24.33 -35.47
N ILE A 199 -18.41 23.35 -35.28
CA ILE A 199 -19.52 23.43 -34.32
C ILE A 199 -19.06 23.67 -32.87
N THR A 200 -17.84 23.24 -32.51
CA THR A 200 -17.27 23.41 -31.16
C THR A 200 -16.44 24.69 -31.00
N GLU A 201 -16.24 25.46 -32.08
CA GLU A 201 -15.54 26.74 -32.04
C GLU A 201 -16.52 27.83 -31.54
N SER A 202 -16.08 28.70 -30.63
CA SER A 202 -16.87 29.83 -30.16
C SER A 202 -16.89 30.95 -31.20
N ASP A 203 -18.07 31.54 -31.40
CA ASP A 203 -18.22 32.77 -32.17
C ASP A 203 -18.00 33.96 -31.22
N ASP A 204 -16.83 34.59 -31.30
CA ASP A 204 -16.43 35.73 -30.49
C ASP A 204 -16.96 37.06 -31.08
N VAL A 205 -17.37 37.98 -30.20
CA VAL A 205 -17.88 39.31 -30.55
C VAL A 205 -17.11 40.41 -29.83
N SER A 206 -17.00 41.59 -30.45
CA SER A 206 -16.38 42.75 -29.80
C SER A 206 -17.41 43.45 -28.91
N TYR A 207 -17.07 43.72 -27.64
CA TYR A 207 -17.98 44.36 -26.69
C TYR A 207 -17.26 45.13 -25.58
N VAL A 208 -18.01 46.01 -24.92
CA VAL A 208 -17.58 46.76 -23.74
C VAL A 208 -18.56 46.52 -22.61
N SER A 209 -18.03 46.17 -21.44
CA SER A 209 -18.80 45.94 -20.23
C SER A 209 -18.27 46.77 -19.05
N SER A 210 -19.17 47.14 -18.15
CA SER A 210 -18.84 47.75 -16.87
C SER A 210 -19.12 46.74 -15.74
N PRO A 211 -18.33 46.75 -14.64
CA PRO A 211 -18.61 45.90 -13.49
C PRO A 211 -19.93 46.30 -12.83
N PHE A 212 -20.75 45.32 -12.44
CA PHE A 212 -22.02 45.55 -11.78
C PHE A 212 -22.20 44.61 -10.59
N LEU A 213 -22.68 45.12 -9.46
CA LEU A 213 -23.11 44.32 -8.32
C LEU A 213 -24.44 44.84 -7.78
N PRO A 214 -25.43 43.97 -7.54
CA PRO A 214 -26.69 44.36 -6.91
C PRO A 214 -26.47 45.06 -5.56
N GLN A 215 -27.26 46.09 -5.27
CA GLN A 215 -27.10 46.89 -4.06
C GLN A 215 -27.40 46.08 -2.80
N CYS A 216 -28.21 45.03 -2.91
CA CYS A 216 -28.51 44.11 -1.81
C CYS A 216 -27.30 43.25 -1.36
N LEU A 217 -26.29 43.08 -2.22
CA LEU A 217 -25.04 42.35 -1.91
C LEU A 217 -23.94 43.26 -1.34
N ARG A 218 -24.16 44.58 -1.40
CA ARG A 218 -23.23 45.62 -0.92
C ARG A 218 -23.55 45.90 0.55
N SER A 219 -22.54 46.09 1.38
CA SER A 219 -22.76 46.40 2.80
C SER A 219 -23.57 47.69 2.97
N ARG A 220 -24.71 47.63 3.67
CA ARG A 220 -25.52 48.82 4.00
C ARG A 220 -24.95 49.61 5.17
N SER A 221 -24.45 48.91 6.19
CA SER A 221 -23.78 49.49 7.34
C SER A 221 -22.44 50.11 6.92
N GLY A 222 -22.13 51.29 7.45
CA GLY A 222 -20.98 52.12 7.08
C GLY A 222 -19.62 51.51 7.41
N GLY A 223 -19.23 50.43 6.73
CA GLY A 223 -17.86 49.95 6.69
C GLY A 223 -16.95 51.00 6.04
N TYR A 224 -15.68 51.01 6.45
CA TYR A 224 -14.69 52.02 6.07
C TYR A 224 -14.34 52.05 4.56
N TYR A 225 -14.78 51.06 3.78
CA TYR A 225 -14.42 50.89 2.36
C TYR A 225 -15.69 50.70 1.52
N LYS A 226 -16.21 51.79 0.98
CA LYS A 226 -17.32 51.80 0.01
C LYS A 226 -16.81 52.41 -1.29
N VAL A 227 -16.07 51.63 -2.06
CA VAL A 227 -15.56 52.06 -3.36
C VAL A 227 -16.64 51.83 -4.40
N GLN A 228 -16.97 52.85 -5.18
CA GLN A 228 -17.88 52.71 -6.32
C GLN A 228 -17.21 51.93 -7.45
N GLU A 229 -18.03 51.15 -8.13
CA GLU A 229 -17.69 50.40 -9.34
C GLU A 229 -17.18 51.37 -10.43
N ARG A 230 -16.19 50.95 -11.22
CA ARG A 230 -15.79 51.71 -12.41
C ARG A 230 -16.90 51.67 -13.47
N SER A 231 -16.93 52.67 -14.35
CA SER A 231 -17.78 52.67 -15.54
C SER A 231 -16.90 52.81 -16.77
N ASN A 232 -17.15 51.96 -17.77
CA ASN A 232 -16.48 51.95 -19.07
C ASN A 232 -17.37 52.53 -20.18
N ALA A 233 -18.41 53.30 -19.83
CA ALA A 233 -19.37 53.83 -20.79
C ALA A 233 -18.74 54.79 -21.83
N ASP A 234 -17.66 55.49 -21.46
CA ASP A 234 -16.87 56.35 -22.34
C ASP A 234 -16.12 55.56 -23.43
N ARG A 235 -15.79 54.30 -23.15
CA ARG A 235 -15.09 53.39 -24.06
C ARG A 235 -16.02 52.60 -24.97
N ALA A 236 -17.34 52.75 -24.82
CA ALA A 236 -18.33 51.96 -25.57
C ALA A 236 -18.16 52.04 -27.10
N GLN A 237 -17.61 53.13 -27.64
CA GLN A 237 -17.38 53.27 -29.08
C GLN A 237 -16.21 52.41 -29.61
N GLU A 238 -15.34 51.90 -28.73
CA GLU A 238 -14.19 51.07 -29.13
C GLU A 238 -14.62 49.74 -29.77
N CYS A 239 -15.74 49.14 -29.33
CA CYS A 239 -16.19 47.86 -29.87
C CYS A 239 -16.71 47.93 -31.31
N ALA A 240 -17.20 49.10 -31.74
CA ALA A 240 -17.69 49.29 -33.11
C ALA A 240 -16.59 49.23 -34.17
N LEU A 241 -15.32 49.41 -33.76
CA LEU A 241 -14.14 49.25 -34.61
C LEU A 241 -13.65 47.80 -34.68
N GLY A 242 -14.18 46.93 -33.82
CA GLY A 242 -13.78 45.53 -33.71
C GLY A 242 -14.37 44.64 -34.79
N ALA A 243 -13.66 43.55 -35.10
CA ALA A 243 -14.12 42.50 -36.00
C ALA A 243 -15.03 41.49 -35.26
N THR A 244 -15.61 40.58 -36.05
CA THR A 244 -16.57 39.56 -35.60
C THR A 244 -16.20 38.24 -36.27
N SER A 245 -16.33 37.11 -35.56
CA SER A 245 -16.09 35.79 -36.15
C SER A 245 -17.37 35.10 -36.66
N ILE A 246 -18.51 35.80 -36.62
CA ILE A 246 -19.81 35.27 -37.04
C ILE A 246 -19.83 35.03 -38.56
N THR A 247 -20.11 33.79 -38.97
CA THR A 247 -20.03 33.39 -40.39
C THR A 247 -21.31 33.64 -41.18
N LYS A 248 -22.49 33.58 -40.55
CA LYS A 248 -23.80 33.75 -41.19
C LYS A 248 -24.62 34.84 -40.51
N LYS A 249 -25.38 35.61 -41.28
CA LYS A 249 -26.32 36.61 -40.73
C LYS A 249 -27.47 35.90 -40.03
N THR A 250 -27.69 36.23 -38.77
CA THR A 250 -28.79 35.71 -37.95
C THR A 250 -30.00 36.66 -37.98
N SER A 251 -31.19 36.15 -37.65
CA SER A 251 -32.41 36.95 -37.59
C SER A 251 -32.72 37.39 -36.17
N GLU A 252 -33.11 38.66 -36.03
CA GLU A 252 -33.42 39.27 -34.74
C GLU A 252 -34.92 39.53 -34.63
N ALA A 253 -35.53 39.11 -33.54
CA ALA A 253 -36.94 39.40 -33.24
C ALA A 253 -37.14 40.13 -31.90
N VAL A 254 -36.15 40.13 -30.99
CA VAL A 254 -36.20 40.77 -29.67
C VAL A 254 -34.90 41.50 -29.39
N THR A 255 -35.00 42.77 -29.00
CA THR A 255 -33.87 43.53 -28.46
C THR A 255 -34.14 43.99 -27.03
N LEU A 256 -33.08 44.13 -26.25
CA LEU A 256 -33.12 44.55 -24.85
C LEU A 256 -32.41 45.89 -24.68
N GLY A 257 -32.98 46.76 -23.86
CA GLY A 257 -32.35 48.03 -23.48
C GLY A 257 -31.88 48.01 -22.03
N ASP A 258 -30.71 48.59 -21.79
CA ASP A 258 -30.09 48.74 -20.47
C ASP A 258 -29.91 47.37 -19.79
N VAL A 259 -29.02 46.54 -20.33
CA VAL A 259 -28.85 45.13 -19.93
C VAL A 259 -27.81 44.97 -18.81
N TYR A 260 -28.22 44.27 -17.75
CA TYR A 260 -27.39 43.83 -16.64
C TYR A 260 -27.46 42.30 -16.57
N ALA A 261 -26.32 41.63 -16.67
CA ALA A 261 -26.24 40.18 -16.57
C ALA A 261 -25.63 39.79 -15.22
N LEU A 262 -26.37 38.96 -14.47
CA LEU A 262 -25.93 38.31 -13.26
C LEU A 262 -25.73 36.82 -13.54
N ILE A 263 -24.50 36.34 -13.46
CA ILE A 263 -24.15 34.95 -13.66
C ILE A 263 -23.90 34.33 -12.29
N GLY A 264 -24.74 33.37 -11.93
CA GLY A 264 -24.64 32.65 -10.67
C GLY A 264 -23.82 31.38 -10.79
N GLU A 265 -23.06 31.09 -9.74
CA GLU A 265 -22.36 29.84 -9.53
C GLU A 265 -22.41 29.44 -8.05
N TRP A 266 -22.31 28.14 -7.77
CA TRP A 266 -22.06 27.65 -6.42
C TRP A 266 -20.78 26.81 -6.37
N VAL A 267 -19.89 27.14 -5.45
CA VAL A 267 -18.62 26.44 -5.19
C VAL A 267 -18.55 26.14 -3.68
N PRO A 268 -17.98 25.01 -3.25
CA PRO A 268 -17.81 24.75 -1.82
C PRO A 268 -16.90 25.80 -1.17
N PHE A 269 -17.51 26.68 -0.37
CA PHE A 269 -16.84 27.61 0.53
C PHE A 269 -17.23 27.32 1.97
N GLY A 270 -16.37 27.76 2.87
CA GLY A 270 -16.68 27.93 4.27
C GLY A 270 -16.07 29.21 4.77
N THR A 271 -16.46 29.63 5.97
CA THR A 271 -16.00 30.87 6.61
C THR A 271 -14.47 31.03 6.60
N ASN A 272 -13.74 29.96 6.95
CA ASN A 272 -12.27 29.99 6.96
C ASN A 272 -11.66 30.19 5.56
N GLN A 273 -12.34 29.74 4.49
CA GLN A 273 -11.87 29.94 3.13
C GLN A 273 -12.02 31.40 2.69
N ILE A 274 -13.09 32.09 3.11
CA ILE A 274 -13.27 33.53 2.86
C ILE A 274 -12.23 34.35 3.63
N VAL A 275 -11.98 34.01 4.90
CA VAL A 275 -10.91 34.66 5.69
C VAL A 275 -9.56 34.50 5.00
N ALA A 276 -9.19 33.28 4.60
CA ALA A 276 -7.94 33.01 3.90
C ALA A 276 -7.84 33.73 2.53
N LEU A 277 -8.97 33.87 1.83
CA LEU A 277 -9.04 34.64 0.58
C LEU A 277 -8.83 36.14 0.84
N ASN A 278 -9.47 36.69 1.87
CA ASN A 278 -9.32 38.09 2.29
C ASN A 278 -7.88 38.42 2.69
N GLU A 279 -7.20 37.52 3.40
CA GLU A 279 -5.78 37.63 3.70
C GLU A 279 -4.93 37.59 2.43
N ARG A 280 -5.20 36.65 1.50
CA ARG A 280 -4.44 36.53 0.24
C ARG A 280 -4.58 37.74 -0.68
N MET A 281 -5.76 38.35 -0.73
CA MET A 281 -6.01 39.55 -1.53
C MET A 281 -5.47 40.83 -0.85
N GLY A 282 -4.88 40.72 0.34
CA GLY A 282 -4.37 41.87 1.08
C GLY A 282 -5.47 42.85 1.45
N VAL A 283 -6.67 42.36 1.76
CA VAL A 283 -7.84 43.22 2.04
C VAL A 283 -7.59 44.10 3.27
N LEU A 284 -6.85 43.59 4.25
CA LEU A 284 -6.42 44.34 5.44
C LEU A 284 -5.11 45.11 5.24
N ASP A 285 -4.41 44.90 4.12
CA ASP A 285 -3.13 45.54 3.84
C ASP A 285 -3.32 46.96 3.29
N ARG A 286 -2.26 47.77 3.35
CA ARG A 286 -2.26 49.12 2.77
C ARG A 286 -2.48 49.10 1.24
N CYS A 287 -1.96 48.08 0.57
CA CYS A 287 -2.10 47.88 -0.87
C CYS A 287 -3.09 46.73 -1.10
N GLN A 288 -4.36 47.07 -1.29
CA GLN A 288 -5.44 46.09 -1.46
C GLN A 288 -5.54 45.63 -2.91
N GLY A 289 -5.81 44.34 -3.11
CA GLY A 289 -5.94 43.73 -4.43
C GLY A 289 -4.62 43.64 -5.17
N GLY A 290 -4.67 43.75 -6.50
CA GLY A 290 -3.51 43.63 -7.38
C GLY A 290 -3.68 42.50 -8.39
N ILE A 291 -2.56 42.09 -8.98
CA ILE A 291 -2.53 41.02 -9.98
C ILE A 291 -2.39 39.68 -9.25
N LEU A 292 -3.31 38.75 -9.50
CA LEU A 292 -3.36 37.44 -8.85
C LEU A 292 -3.10 36.32 -9.86
N THR A 293 -2.49 35.23 -9.37
CA THR A 293 -2.20 34.04 -10.17
C THR A 293 -2.40 32.76 -9.36
N SER A 294 -2.91 31.71 -10.00
CA SER A 294 -2.98 30.35 -9.44
C SER A 294 -1.62 29.62 -9.38
N CYS A 295 -0.55 30.19 -9.95
CA CYS A 295 0.77 29.56 -9.95
C CYS A 295 1.35 29.47 -8.53
N VAL A 296 1.80 28.27 -8.14
CA VAL A 296 2.45 28.06 -6.82
C VAL A 296 3.95 28.23 -6.99
N ASP A 297 4.51 29.20 -6.27
CA ASP A 297 5.96 29.37 -6.20
C ASP A 297 6.58 28.24 -5.37
N SER A 298 7.37 27.38 -6.03
CA SER A 298 8.08 26.30 -5.35
C SER A 298 9.36 26.79 -4.65
N ASN A 299 9.91 27.93 -5.08
CA ASN A 299 11.16 28.49 -4.59
C ASN A 299 10.99 30.00 -4.25
N PRO A 300 10.22 30.34 -3.21
CA PRO A 300 9.88 31.73 -2.87
C PRO A 300 11.09 32.62 -2.49
N THR A 301 12.26 32.02 -2.28
CA THR A 301 13.50 32.73 -1.96
C THR A 301 14.32 33.11 -3.19
N ASP A 302 13.97 32.61 -4.39
CA ASP A 302 14.67 32.92 -5.63
C ASP A 302 14.30 34.33 -6.12
N ALA A 303 15.25 35.01 -6.79
CA ALA A 303 15.07 36.41 -7.20
C ALA A 303 14.07 36.63 -8.34
N GLN A 304 13.71 35.58 -9.08
CA GLN A 304 12.82 35.67 -10.23
C GLN A 304 11.83 34.51 -10.22
N PHE A 305 10.55 34.84 -10.42
CA PHE A 305 9.48 33.89 -10.67
C PHE A 305 8.86 34.21 -12.04
N ARG A 306 8.59 33.18 -12.85
CA ARG A 306 8.03 33.33 -14.20
C ARG A 306 6.56 32.95 -14.19
N VAL A 307 5.71 33.89 -14.59
CA VAL A 307 4.27 33.70 -14.71
C VAL A 307 3.87 33.85 -16.18
N PRO A 308 2.94 33.03 -16.71
CA PRO A 308 2.37 33.26 -18.03
C PRO A 308 1.69 34.64 -18.14
N VAL A 309 1.59 35.13 -19.38
CA VAL A 309 0.85 36.36 -19.71
C VAL A 309 -0.65 36.14 -19.55
N GLY A 310 -1.39 37.21 -19.22
CA GLY A 310 -2.81 37.13 -18.90
C GLY A 310 -3.01 36.75 -17.44
N GLN A 311 -2.99 37.75 -16.57
CA GLN A 311 -3.27 37.59 -15.15
C GLN A 311 -4.49 38.40 -14.77
N THR A 312 -5.11 37.99 -13.68
CA THR A 312 -6.33 38.59 -13.17
C THR A 312 -5.98 39.81 -12.32
N GLN A 313 -6.42 41.01 -12.71
CA GLN A 313 -6.28 42.19 -11.85
C GLN A 313 -7.55 42.36 -11.00
N VAL A 314 -7.38 42.48 -9.69
CA VAL A 314 -8.48 42.60 -8.73
C VAL A 314 -8.38 43.92 -7.98
N ARG A 315 -9.53 44.57 -7.78
CA ARG A 315 -9.69 45.73 -6.90
C ARG A 315 -10.87 45.53 -5.98
N VAL A 316 -10.60 45.52 -4.68
CA VAL A 316 -11.60 45.29 -3.63
C VAL A 316 -12.56 46.48 -3.57
N LEU A 317 -13.87 46.19 -3.50
CA LEU A 317 -14.92 47.21 -3.44
C LEU A 317 -15.48 47.37 -2.02
N ASP A 318 -15.90 46.27 -1.40
CA ASP A 318 -16.29 46.14 0.01
C ASP A 318 -16.17 44.68 0.49
N TYR A 319 -16.14 44.46 1.79
CA TYR A 319 -15.98 43.12 2.36
C TYR A 319 -16.51 43.04 3.79
N ASP A 320 -16.92 41.84 4.17
CA ASP A 320 -17.00 41.37 5.54
C ASP A 320 -15.90 40.31 5.71
N PHE A 321 -15.01 40.51 6.68
CA PHE A 321 -13.85 39.66 6.85
C PHE A 321 -14.18 38.16 6.95
N VAL A 322 -15.38 37.84 7.44
CA VAL A 322 -15.85 36.49 7.73
C VAL A 322 -16.89 36.03 6.71
N ARG A 323 -17.81 36.91 6.30
CA ARG A 323 -18.99 36.52 5.51
C ARG A 323 -18.78 36.59 4.01
N PHE A 324 -18.30 37.70 3.47
CA PHE A 324 -18.26 37.89 2.01
C PHE A 324 -17.17 38.87 1.57
N THR A 325 -16.82 38.80 0.29
CA THR A 325 -15.91 39.75 -0.33
C THR A 325 -16.42 40.16 -1.70
N ASN A 326 -16.48 41.47 -1.93
CA ASN A 326 -16.86 42.07 -3.20
C ASN A 326 -15.67 42.81 -3.82
N PHE A 327 -15.46 42.59 -5.10
CA PHE A 327 -14.37 43.22 -5.84
C PHE A 327 -14.72 43.34 -7.31
N GLU A 328 -14.07 44.29 -8.00
CA GLU A 328 -14.05 44.33 -9.46
C GLU A 328 -12.82 43.57 -9.96
N ALA A 329 -12.98 42.77 -11.01
CA ALA A 329 -11.92 42.02 -11.66
C ALA A 329 -11.81 42.39 -13.14
N GLU A 330 -10.59 42.57 -13.63
CA GLU A 330 -10.28 42.89 -15.03
C GLU A 330 -9.44 41.76 -15.64
N SER A 331 -9.92 41.25 -16.77
CA SER A 331 -9.31 40.18 -17.54
C SER A 331 -8.25 40.74 -18.47
N HIS A 332 -6.99 40.28 -18.39
CA HIS A 332 -5.88 40.71 -19.26
C HIS A 332 -5.42 39.61 -20.22
N PHE A 333 -6.29 38.67 -20.58
CA PHE A 333 -5.92 37.58 -21.49
C PHE A 333 -5.71 38.09 -22.92
N PRO A 334 -4.82 37.45 -23.70
CA PRO A 334 -4.56 37.86 -25.07
C PRO A 334 -5.71 37.47 -26.00
N GLU A 335 -6.40 38.47 -26.55
CA GLU A 335 -7.51 38.25 -27.48
C GLU A 335 -7.10 37.94 -28.93
N THR A 336 -8.04 37.37 -29.68
CA THR A 336 -7.91 37.15 -31.13
C THR A 336 -7.65 38.48 -31.85
N PRO A 337 -6.67 38.55 -32.78
CA PRO A 337 -6.31 39.80 -33.44
C PRO A 337 -7.49 40.41 -34.20
N GLY A 338 -7.86 41.62 -33.82
CA GLY A 338 -8.97 42.39 -34.41
C GLY A 338 -10.26 42.39 -33.59
N ILE A 339 -10.36 41.56 -32.54
CA ILE A 339 -11.49 41.59 -31.60
C ILE A 339 -11.15 42.54 -30.44
N VAL A 340 -12.09 43.41 -30.07
CA VAL A 340 -11.93 44.36 -28.97
C VAL A 340 -12.91 43.97 -27.86
N GLN A 341 -12.37 43.47 -26.75
CA GLN A 341 -13.13 43.08 -25.57
C GLN A 341 -12.62 43.85 -24.35
N VAL A 342 -13.50 44.64 -23.74
CA VAL A 342 -13.23 45.37 -22.50
C VAL A 342 -14.12 44.77 -21.42
N GLU A 343 -13.51 43.89 -20.62
CA GLU A 343 -14.21 43.03 -19.68
C GLU A 343 -13.86 43.36 -18.22
N ASN A 344 -14.84 43.91 -17.52
CA ASN A 344 -14.73 44.19 -16.09
C ASN A 344 -15.91 43.55 -15.36
N PHE A 345 -15.61 42.63 -14.45
CA PHE A 345 -16.59 41.88 -13.67
C PHE A 345 -16.76 42.48 -12.29
N GLY A 346 -18.01 42.68 -11.85
CA GLY A 346 -18.33 42.81 -10.44
C GLY A 346 -18.50 41.41 -9.84
N MET A 347 -17.75 41.06 -8.80
CA MET A 347 -17.77 39.71 -8.22
C MET A 347 -18.15 39.77 -6.75
N HIS A 348 -19.11 38.94 -6.35
CA HIS A 348 -19.51 38.71 -4.97
C HIS A 348 -19.22 37.26 -4.59
N LEU A 349 -18.37 37.05 -3.60
CA LEU A 349 -18.05 35.73 -3.04
C LEU A 349 -18.54 35.67 -1.60
N ASN A 350 -19.42 34.73 -1.30
CA ASN A 350 -20.01 34.56 0.02
C ASN A 350 -19.51 33.26 0.71
N SER A 351 -19.52 33.23 2.04
CA SER A 351 -19.07 32.10 2.85
C SER A 351 -19.97 30.87 2.72
N ASP A 352 -21.21 31.05 2.27
CA ASP A 352 -22.15 29.99 1.94
C ASP A 352 -21.86 29.33 0.57
N GLY A 353 -20.83 29.79 -0.15
CA GLY A 353 -20.44 29.24 -1.45
C GLY A 353 -21.21 29.81 -2.63
N SER A 354 -22.06 30.80 -2.45
CA SER A 354 -22.70 31.53 -3.55
C SER A 354 -21.69 32.50 -4.18
N LEU A 355 -21.53 32.41 -5.50
CA LEU A 355 -20.74 33.33 -6.30
C LEU A 355 -21.65 33.98 -7.33
N ILE A 356 -21.57 35.31 -7.41
CA ILE A 356 -22.31 36.09 -8.39
C ILE A 356 -21.33 36.96 -9.15
N TYR A 357 -21.35 36.84 -10.47
CA TYR A 357 -20.61 37.68 -11.40
C TYR A 357 -21.61 38.61 -12.07
N GLY A 358 -21.45 39.91 -11.91
CA GLY A 358 -22.32 40.91 -12.48
C GLY A 358 -21.59 41.81 -13.46
N ILE A 359 -22.22 42.02 -14.62
CA ILE A 359 -21.76 42.95 -15.65
C ILE A 359 -22.93 43.80 -16.14
N LYS A 360 -22.63 45.03 -16.51
CA LYS A 360 -23.52 45.89 -17.29
C LYS A 360 -22.97 45.97 -18.71
N VAL A 361 -23.81 45.69 -19.69
CA VAL A 361 -23.43 45.76 -21.11
C VAL A 361 -23.53 47.21 -21.57
N GLU A 362 -22.41 47.82 -21.97
CA GLU A 362 -22.40 49.22 -22.46
C GLU A 362 -22.56 49.28 -23.99
N ALA A 363 -21.93 48.35 -24.72
CA ALA A 363 -22.10 48.22 -26.16
C ALA A 363 -21.64 46.83 -26.63
N ILE A 364 -22.26 46.32 -27.69
CA ILE A 364 -21.82 45.13 -28.40
C ILE A 364 -21.78 45.47 -29.90
N MET A 365 -20.62 45.30 -30.51
CA MET A 365 -20.38 45.51 -31.93
C MET A 365 -20.75 46.96 -32.33
N ASP A 366 -21.66 47.15 -33.29
CA ASP A 366 -22.13 48.46 -33.73
C ASP A 366 -23.30 49.02 -32.90
N ARG A 367 -23.78 48.28 -31.88
CA ARG A 367 -24.94 48.66 -31.06
C ARG A 367 -24.56 49.10 -29.66
N LEU A 368 -25.24 50.14 -29.19
CA LEU A 368 -25.12 50.64 -27.83
C LEU A 368 -26.02 49.84 -26.87
N GLY A 369 -25.78 49.98 -25.57
CA GLY A 369 -26.49 49.24 -24.51
C GLY A 369 -28.01 49.46 -24.45
N ASP A 370 -28.54 50.47 -25.13
CA ASP A 370 -29.98 50.70 -25.25
C ASP A 370 -30.68 49.78 -26.27
N ASP A 371 -29.93 49.17 -27.18
CA ASP A 371 -30.45 48.27 -28.22
C ASP A 371 -29.56 47.03 -28.41
N VAL A 372 -29.60 46.12 -27.45
CA VAL A 372 -28.82 44.88 -27.45
C VAL A 372 -29.63 43.73 -28.05
N ALA A 373 -29.16 43.17 -29.16
CA ALA A 373 -29.73 41.95 -29.75
C ALA A 373 -29.42 40.73 -28.88
N ILE A 374 -30.40 39.82 -28.72
CA ILE A 374 -30.24 38.58 -27.94
C ILE A 374 -29.16 37.67 -28.55
N ASP A 375 -29.05 37.64 -29.87
CA ASP A 375 -28.02 36.87 -30.58
C ASP A 375 -26.59 37.27 -30.19
N HIS A 376 -26.35 38.58 -30.07
CA HIS A 376 -25.06 39.13 -29.65
C HIS A 376 -24.82 38.90 -28.16
N LEU A 377 -25.86 39.07 -27.34
CA LEU A 377 -25.79 38.78 -25.90
C LEU A 377 -25.46 37.30 -25.64
N SER A 378 -26.00 36.37 -26.41
CA SER A 378 -25.74 34.93 -26.25
C SER A 378 -24.26 34.57 -26.43
N ARG A 379 -23.55 35.27 -27.32
CA ARG A 379 -22.12 35.09 -27.60
C ARG A 379 -21.25 35.72 -26.52
N LEU A 380 -21.56 36.96 -26.14
CA LEU A 380 -20.92 37.63 -24.99
C LEU A 380 -20.99 36.77 -23.72
N LEU A 381 -22.14 36.11 -23.47
CA LEU A 381 -22.30 35.27 -22.29
C LEU A 381 -21.43 34.00 -22.30
N VAL A 382 -20.95 33.55 -23.46
CA VAL A 382 -19.99 32.44 -23.53
C VAL A 382 -18.67 32.87 -22.94
N ASP A 383 -18.16 34.03 -23.37
CA ASP A 383 -16.89 34.61 -22.92
C ASP A 383 -16.97 34.87 -21.42
N VAL A 384 -18.04 35.55 -20.97
CA VAL A 384 -18.32 35.77 -19.55
C VAL A 384 -18.34 34.47 -18.74
N HIS A 385 -18.88 33.36 -19.27
CA HIS A 385 -18.85 32.07 -18.57
C HIS A 385 -17.45 31.49 -18.49
N GLN A 386 -16.66 31.55 -19.56
CA GLN A 386 -15.31 30.98 -19.62
C GLN A 386 -14.33 31.83 -18.78
N ASP A 387 -14.32 33.14 -18.98
CA ASP A 387 -13.42 34.07 -18.31
C ASP A 387 -13.69 34.11 -16.81
N SER A 388 -14.94 34.26 -16.37
CA SER A 388 -15.23 34.22 -14.93
C SER A 388 -14.84 32.88 -14.29
N SER A 389 -14.81 31.76 -15.04
CA SER A 389 -14.29 30.49 -14.52
C SER A 389 -12.78 30.51 -14.32
N MET A 390 -12.05 31.17 -15.22
CA MET A 390 -10.60 31.38 -15.15
C MET A 390 -10.23 32.34 -14.02
N LEU A 391 -10.91 33.48 -13.90
CA LEU A 391 -10.71 34.46 -12.83
C LEU A 391 -10.87 33.83 -11.46
N VAL A 392 -11.94 33.06 -11.26
CA VAL A 392 -12.22 32.38 -9.98
C VAL A 392 -11.18 31.30 -9.69
N ASN A 393 -10.69 30.61 -10.70
CA ASN A 393 -9.65 29.59 -10.52
C ASN A 393 -8.34 30.18 -9.95
N ASP A 394 -8.01 31.44 -10.26
CA ASP A 394 -6.87 32.15 -9.66
C ASP A 394 -7.11 32.55 -8.19
N LEU A 395 -8.37 32.69 -7.78
CA LEU A 395 -8.77 33.08 -6.43
C LEU A 395 -8.92 31.88 -5.49
N LEU A 396 -9.41 30.75 -6.00
CA LEU A 396 -9.69 29.57 -5.18
C LEU A 396 -8.42 28.94 -4.57
N SER A 397 -8.60 28.24 -3.45
CA SER A 397 -7.52 27.43 -2.88
C SER A 397 -7.30 26.13 -3.69
N ARG A 398 -6.09 25.56 -3.62
CA ARG A 398 -5.78 24.25 -4.24
C ARG A 398 -6.70 23.14 -3.76
N TYR A 399 -7.15 23.20 -2.50
CA TYR A 399 -8.11 22.27 -1.93
C TYR A 399 -9.47 22.39 -2.62
N GLN A 400 -10.02 23.61 -2.75
CA GLN A 400 -11.29 23.85 -3.46
C GLN A 400 -11.21 23.41 -4.92
N LEU A 401 -10.08 23.67 -5.59
CA LEU A 401 -9.85 23.18 -6.95
C LEU A 401 -9.88 21.65 -7.02
N SER A 402 -9.30 20.93 -6.05
CA SER A 402 -9.39 19.46 -5.99
C SER A 402 -10.83 18.97 -5.81
N LEU A 403 -11.69 19.69 -5.09
CA LEU A 403 -13.11 19.35 -4.95
C LEU A 403 -13.83 19.51 -6.30
N LEU A 404 -13.58 20.62 -7.00
CA LEU A 404 -14.18 20.90 -8.30
C LEU A 404 -13.67 19.93 -9.39
N GLU A 405 -12.37 19.65 -9.44
CA GLU A 405 -11.79 18.68 -10.38
C GLU A 405 -12.38 17.28 -10.18
N MET A 406 -12.55 16.86 -8.93
CA MET A 406 -13.18 15.59 -8.59
C MET A 406 -14.63 15.55 -9.06
N LEU A 407 -15.41 16.61 -8.83
CA LEU A 407 -16.83 16.67 -9.20
C LEU A 407 -17.03 16.70 -10.72
N TYR A 408 -16.22 17.47 -11.43
CA TYR A 408 -16.31 17.72 -12.86
C TYR A 408 -15.39 16.79 -13.70
N LEU A 409 -14.89 15.69 -13.14
CA LEU A 409 -14.07 14.68 -13.86
C LEU A 409 -12.82 15.26 -14.55
N GLY A 410 -12.24 16.33 -13.97
CA GLY A 410 -11.10 17.06 -14.51
C GLY A 410 -11.43 18.21 -15.47
N ASP A 411 -12.71 18.56 -15.65
CA ASP A 411 -13.17 19.66 -16.52
C ASP A 411 -13.65 20.86 -15.68
N SER A 412 -12.86 21.26 -14.69
CA SER A 412 -13.21 22.30 -13.70
C SER A 412 -13.32 23.72 -14.28
N PHE A 413 -12.92 23.95 -15.53
CA PHE A 413 -13.08 25.24 -16.22
C PHE A 413 -14.47 25.41 -16.83
N GLN A 414 -15.13 24.31 -17.25
CA GLN A 414 -16.42 24.36 -17.95
C GLN A 414 -17.59 24.06 -16.99
N ARG A 415 -17.68 24.87 -15.93
CA ARG A 415 -18.66 24.71 -14.86
C ARG A 415 -20.04 25.22 -15.28
N ASN A 416 -21.06 24.66 -14.66
CA ASN A 416 -22.44 25.03 -14.95
C ASN A 416 -22.78 26.32 -14.20
N LYS A 417 -23.06 27.39 -14.93
CA LYS A 417 -23.55 28.65 -14.35
C LYS A 417 -24.97 28.94 -14.81
N TYR A 418 -25.67 29.78 -14.05
CA TYR A 418 -27.05 30.18 -14.34
C TYR A 418 -27.11 31.65 -14.72
N ASN A 419 -27.80 31.95 -15.82
CA ASN A 419 -27.91 33.32 -16.33
C ASN A 419 -29.15 34.02 -15.74
N CYS A 420 -28.98 35.17 -15.09
CA CYS A 420 -30.07 36.05 -14.71
C CYS A 420 -29.87 37.38 -15.42
N ILE A 421 -30.69 37.61 -16.46
CA ILE A 421 -30.63 38.81 -17.28
C ILE A 421 -31.68 39.78 -16.76
N LEU A 422 -31.24 40.99 -16.44
CA LEU A 422 -32.08 42.08 -16.02
C LEU A 422 -32.00 43.18 -17.10
N SER A 423 -33.13 43.68 -17.56
CA SER A 423 -33.18 44.76 -18.56
C SER A 423 -34.24 45.77 -18.15
N LYS A 424 -34.02 47.05 -18.47
CA LYS A 424 -35.06 48.06 -18.21
C LYS A 424 -36.15 48.05 -19.28
N GLN A 425 -35.81 47.63 -20.50
CA GLN A 425 -36.71 47.64 -21.63
C GLN A 425 -36.54 46.37 -22.48
N ILE A 426 -37.64 45.91 -23.07
CA ILE A 426 -37.70 44.82 -24.04
C ILE A 426 -38.53 45.29 -25.24
N HIS A 427 -37.98 45.13 -26.44
CA HIS A 427 -38.59 45.54 -27.69
C HIS A 427 -38.78 44.33 -28.62
N PRO A 428 -39.98 44.12 -29.19
CA PRO A 428 -41.23 44.83 -28.92
C PRO A 428 -41.77 44.48 -27.54
N LYS A 429 -42.41 45.44 -26.86
CA LYS A 429 -43.08 45.20 -25.57
C LYS A 429 -44.40 44.46 -25.79
N LEU A 430 -44.49 43.24 -25.26
CA LEU A 430 -45.65 42.36 -25.36
C LEU A 430 -46.01 41.79 -23.97
N PRO A 431 -47.24 41.28 -23.78
CA PRO A 431 -47.57 40.49 -22.60
C PRO A 431 -46.68 39.24 -22.50
N ALA A 432 -46.32 38.81 -21.29
CA ALA A 432 -45.38 37.73 -21.04
C ALA A 432 -45.70 36.43 -21.81
N GLN A 433 -47.00 36.08 -21.90
CA GLN A 433 -47.47 34.89 -22.60
C GLN A 433 -47.16 34.90 -24.10
N ALA A 434 -47.12 36.09 -24.74
CA ALA A 434 -46.89 36.23 -26.17
C ALA A 434 -45.46 35.85 -26.56
N TYR A 435 -44.48 36.10 -25.66
CA TYR A 435 -43.09 35.70 -25.89
C TYR A 435 -42.89 34.18 -25.90
N VAL A 436 -43.79 33.43 -25.26
CA VAL A 436 -43.74 31.96 -25.24
C VAL A 436 -44.59 31.35 -26.35
N SER A 437 -45.68 32.00 -26.75
CA SER A 437 -46.59 31.46 -27.76
C SER A 437 -46.11 31.67 -29.20
N ASP A 438 -45.41 32.76 -29.50
CA ASP A 438 -44.79 32.95 -30.83
C ASP A 438 -43.44 32.22 -30.88
N PRO A 439 -43.25 31.24 -31.78
CA PRO A 439 -42.00 30.50 -31.91
C PRO A 439 -40.78 31.39 -32.18
N ARG A 440 -40.94 32.55 -32.83
CA ARG A 440 -39.81 33.44 -33.14
C ARG A 440 -39.19 34.00 -31.87
N TYR A 441 -40.01 34.64 -31.03
CA TYR A 441 -39.57 35.19 -29.75
C TYR A 441 -39.12 34.09 -28.78
N ALA A 442 -39.84 32.96 -28.76
CA ALA A 442 -39.50 31.85 -27.88
C ALA A 442 -38.14 31.23 -28.24
N ASN A 443 -37.85 31.04 -29.53
CA ASN A 443 -36.58 30.47 -29.99
C ASN A 443 -35.40 31.40 -29.73
N GLU A 444 -35.60 32.71 -29.91
CA GLU A 444 -34.57 33.72 -29.67
C GLU A 444 -34.26 33.87 -28.18
N LEU A 445 -35.27 34.07 -27.32
CA LEU A 445 -35.07 34.12 -25.87
C LEU A 445 -34.46 32.81 -25.33
N ALA A 446 -34.82 31.67 -25.91
CA ALA A 446 -34.27 30.37 -25.53
C ALA A 446 -32.78 30.20 -25.85
N GLN A 447 -32.19 31.05 -26.70
CA GLN A 447 -30.74 31.04 -26.92
C GLN A 447 -29.99 31.32 -25.62
N VAL A 448 -30.43 32.33 -24.85
CA VAL A 448 -29.83 32.73 -23.57
C VAL A 448 -30.45 31.98 -22.38
N LEU A 449 -31.76 31.81 -22.36
CA LEU A 449 -32.50 31.27 -21.21
C LEU A 449 -32.63 29.74 -21.22
N GLY A 450 -32.30 29.10 -22.34
CA GLY A 450 -32.58 27.69 -22.55
C GLY A 450 -34.07 27.41 -22.78
N ASP A 451 -34.49 26.16 -22.58
CA ASP A 451 -35.91 25.80 -22.75
C ASP A 451 -36.77 26.59 -21.75
N ILE A 452 -37.73 27.39 -22.25
CA ILE A 452 -38.57 28.27 -21.44
C ILE A 452 -39.59 27.43 -20.65
N HIS A 453 -39.69 27.65 -19.34
CA HIS A 453 -40.62 26.95 -18.45
C HIS A 453 -41.90 27.73 -18.22
N THR A 454 -41.77 29.00 -17.82
CA THR A 454 -42.91 29.84 -17.46
C THR A 454 -42.65 31.31 -17.82
N SER A 455 -43.74 32.05 -18.03
CA SER A 455 -43.74 33.48 -18.31
C SER A 455 -44.84 34.15 -17.51
N HIS A 456 -44.52 35.25 -16.83
CA HIS A 456 -45.45 35.95 -15.95
C HIS A 456 -45.32 37.47 -16.09
N ASP A 457 -46.46 38.15 -16.19
CA ASP A 457 -46.56 39.59 -16.02
C ASP A 457 -46.70 39.90 -14.52
N LEU A 458 -45.69 40.56 -13.93
CA LEU A 458 -45.75 40.99 -12.53
C LEU A 458 -46.59 42.26 -12.40
N THR A 459 -46.22 43.26 -13.20
CA THR A 459 -46.94 44.52 -13.40
C THR A 459 -47.24 44.67 -14.91
N PRO A 460 -48.02 45.67 -15.34
CA PRO A 460 -48.24 45.91 -16.78
C PRO A 460 -46.93 46.13 -17.57
N ASP A 461 -45.90 46.67 -16.91
CA ASP A 461 -44.62 47.01 -17.53
C ASP A 461 -43.50 46.02 -17.20
N ASP A 462 -43.66 45.14 -16.21
CA ASP A 462 -42.65 44.18 -15.75
C ASP A 462 -42.96 42.75 -16.21
N VAL A 463 -42.11 42.21 -17.08
CA VAL A 463 -42.21 40.85 -17.63
C VAL A 463 -41.11 39.97 -17.07
N LEU A 464 -41.49 38.78 -16.58
CA LEU A 464 -40.58 37.74 -16.13
C LEU A 464 -40.70 36.51 -17.02
N VAL A 465 -39.59 36.06 -17.60
CA VAL A 465 -39.49 34.81 -18.36
C VAL A 465 -38.47 33.90 -17.66
N VAL A 466 -38.89 32.72 -17.24
CA VAL A 466 -38.04 31.75 -16.54
C VAL A 466 -37.78 30.57 -17.45
N GLY A 467 -36.50 30.29 -17.71
CA GLY A 467 -36.02 29.16 -18.50
C GLY A 467 -35.11 28.23 -17.71
N LYS A 468 -34.72 27.14 -18.37
CA LYS A 468 -33.87 26.08 -17.82
C LYS A 468 -32.44 26.51 -17.50
N ALA A 469 -31.85 27.35 -18.35
CA ALA A 469 -30.45 27.81 -18.25
C ALA A 469 -30.34 29.24 -17.73
N GLY A 470 -31.44 29.99 -17.73
CA GLY A 470 -31.49 31.34 -17.17
C GLY A 470 -32.90 31.89 -17.03
N CYS A 471 -33.01 33.07 -16.42
CA CYS A 471 -34.22 33.87 -16.38
C CYS A 471 -33.97 35.29 -16.92
N LEU A 472 -35.00 35.89 -17.50
CA LEU A 472 -35.03 37.26 -17.97
C LEU A 472 -36.10 38.02 -17.20
N PHE A 473 -35.70 39.13 -16.59
CA PHE A 473 -36.61 40.14 -16.06
C PHE A 473 -36.46 41.42 -16.88
N SER A 474 -37.58 41.95 -17.38
CA SER A 474 -37.58 43.19 -18.15
C SER A 474 -38.66 44.15 -17.66
N GLY A 475 -38.23 45.34 -17.24
CA GLY A 475 -39.13 46.44 -16.86
C GLY A 475 -38.42 47.54 -16.06
N PRO A 476 -39.08 48.68 -15.80
CA PRO A 476 -38.45 49.83 -15.14
C PRO A 476 -38.06 49.56 -13.67
N ASN A 477 -38.66 48.56 -13.03
CA ASN A 477 -38.50 48.28 -11.59
C ASN A 477 -37.41 47.23 -11.26
N VAL A 478 -36.47 46.96 -12.17
CA VAL A 478 -35.40 45.94 -12.01
C VAL A 478 -34.72 45.99 -10.63
N PHE A 479 -34.27 47.18 -10.21
CA PHE A 479 -33.45 47.32 -9.01
C PHE A 479 -34.23 47.09 -7.70
N ARG A 480 -35.57 47.12 -7.75
CA ARG A 480 -36.43 46.83 -6.57
C ARG A 480 -36.36 45.35 -6.18
N TYR A 481 -36.32 44.47 -7.17
CA TYR A 481 -36.43 43.02 -6.99
C TYR A 481 -35.08 42.28 -6.90
N GLU A 482 -33.96 43.01 -6.85
CA GLU A 482 -32.60 42.44 -6.82
C GLU A 482 -32.40 41.36 -5.76
N HIS A 483 -32.94 41.58 -4.56
CA HIS A 483 -32.82 40.65 -3.44
C HIS A 483 -33.49 39.29 -3.73
N VAL A 484 -34.65 39.30 -4.40
CA VAL A 484 -35.37 38.07 -4.77
C VAL A 484 -34.61 37.32 -5.86
N PHE A 485 -34.11 38.03 -6.88
CA PHE A 485 -33.33 37.42 -7.96
C PHE A 485 -32.01 36.85 -7.45
N THR A 486 -31.32 37.55 -6.57
CA THR A 486 -30.08 37.07 -5.95
C THR A 486 -30.33 35.78 -5.16
N ALA A 487 -31.39 35.74 -4.33
CA ALA A 487 -31.77 34.52 -3.60
C ALA A 487 -32.18 33.38 -4.55
N TYR A 488 -32.93 33.69 -5.61
CA TYR A 488 -33.33 32.71 -6.63
C TYR A 488 -32.11 32.10 -7.33
N VAL A 489 -31.20 32.93 -7.82
CA VAL A 489 -29.96 32.50 -8.49
C VAL A 489 -29.12 31.63 -7.55
N GLY A 490 -28.96 32.03 -6.28
CA GLY A 490 -28.23 31.25 -5.28
C GLY A 490 -28.83 29.85 -5.06
N LEU A 491 -30.16 29.73 -5.00
CA LEU A 491 -30.84 28.43 -4.85
C LEU A 491 -30.78 27.58 -6.12
N VAL A 492 -30.97 28.18 -7.30
CA VAL A 492 -30.89 27.45 -8.58
C VAL A 492 -29.48 26.91 -8.81
N CYS A 493 -28.43 27.67 -8.47
CA CYS A 493 -27.06 27.21 -8.60
C CYS A 493 -26.76 25.98 -7.72
N ARG A 494 -27.31 25.94 -6.51
CA ARG A 494 -27.24 24.75 -5.63
C ARG A 494 -27.99 23.55 -6.22
N ASP A 495 -29.18 23.76 -6.80
CA ASP A 495 -29.93 22.71 -7.50
C ASP A 495 -29.18 22.16 -8.74
N ILE A 496 -28.47 23.03 -9.46
CA ILE A 496 -27.58 22.64 -10.56
C ILE A 496 -26.39 21.84 -10.04
N PHE A 497 -25.78 22.27 -8.93
CA PHE A 497 -24.63 21.59 -8.34
C PHE A 497 -24.96 20.18 -7.88
N ILE A 498 -26.07 19.97 -7.15
CA ILE A 498 -26.50 18.63 -6.70
C ILE A 498 -26.80 17.68 -7.87
N LYS A 499 -27.19 18.19 -9.06
CA LYS A 499 -27.32 17.37 -10.28
C LYS A 499 -25.98 16.82 -10.76
N ASN A 500 -24.90 17.61 -10.68
CA ASN A 500 -23.56 17.15 -11.04
C ASN A 500 -23.01 16.18 -9.98
N PHE A 501 -23.24 16.47 -8.70
CA PHE A 501 -22.92 15.58 -7.60
C PHE A 501 -23.51 14.18 -7.79
N PHE A 502 -24.82 14.12 -8.04
CA PHE A 502 -25.51 12.86 -8.28
C PHE A 502 -24.91 12.08 -9.45
N ALA A 503 -24.62 12.75 -10.58
CA ALA A 503 -23.97 12.12 -11.73
C ALA A 503 -22.59 11.54 -11.37
N ARG A 504 -21.80 12.24 -10.55
CA ARG A 504 -20.48 11.78 -10.11
C ARG A 504 -20.58 10.54 -9.20
N THR A 505 -21.59 10.47 -8.32
CA THR A 505 -21.83 9.30 -7.47
C THR A 505 -22.08 8.03 -8.29
N PHE A 506 -22.78 8.10 -9.44
CA PHE A 506 -22.94 6.93 -10.32
C PHE A 506 -21.64 6.49 -10.99
N VAL A 507 -20.80 7.45 -11.40
CA VAL A 507 -19.48 7.13 -11.95
C VAL A 507 -18.62 6.43 -10.90
N LEU A 508 -18.74 6.84 -9.63
CA LEU A 508 -18.08 6.20 -8.51
C LEU A 508 -18.60 4.77 -8.28
N ASP A 509 -19.93 4.56 -8.30
CA ASP A 509 -20.52 3.22 -8.20
C ASP A 509 -20.09 2.30 -9.36
N ALA A 510 -20.00 2.82 -10.59
CA ALA A 510 -19.50 2.07 -11.74
C ALA A 510 -18.02 1.67 -11.59
N THR A 511 -17.17 2.58 -11.07
CA THR A 511 -15.76 2.28 -10.79
C THR A 511 -15.59 1.28 -9.65
N LEU A 512 -16.42 1.32 -8.60
CA LEU A 512 -16.45 0.28 -7.56
C LEU A 512 -16.82 -1.10 -8.13
N LYS A 513 -17.78 -1.17 -9.06
CA LYS A 513 -18.12 -2.41 -9.77
C LYS A 513 -16.96 -2.93 -10.62
N GLU A 514 -16.23 -2.04 -11.30
CA GLU A 514 -15.02 -2.40 -12.04
C GLU A 514 -13.94 -2.97 -11.11
N ILE A 515 -13.68 -2.32 -9.96
CA ILE A 515 -12.75 -2.79 -8.93
C ILE A 515 -13.15 -4.18 -8.44
N ARG A 516 -14.44 -4.42 -8.17
CA ARG A 516 -14.95 -5.74 -7.79
C ARG A 516 -14.63 -6.82 -8.84
N GLN A 517 -14.81 -6.50 -10.12
CA GLN A 517 -14.44 -7.41 -11.21
C GLN A 517 -12.92 -7.66 -11.29
N LEU A 518 -12.12 -6.62 -11.05
CA LEU A 518 -10.65 -6.74 -11.01
C LEU A 518 -10.18 -7.60 -9.85
N ILE A 519 -10.78 -7.46 -8.65
CA ILE A 519 -10.48 -8.31 -7.48
C ILE A 519 -10.72 -9.79 -7.81
N HIS A 520 -11.77 -10.15 -8.54
CA HIS A 520 -11.97 -11.53 -8.97
C HIS A 520 -10.90 -12.03 -9.96
N LYS A 521 -10.30 -11.14 -10.76
CA LYS A 521 -9.21 -11.48 -11.69
C LYS A 521 -7.86 -11.64 -10.98
N VAL A 522 -7.66 -11.06 -9.79
CA VAL A 522 -6.42 -11.14 -9.00
C VAL A 522 -5.97 -12.59 -8.75
N TYR A 523 -6.90 -13.51 -8.52
CA TYR A 523 -6.58 -14.94 -8.35
C TYR A 523 -5.92 -15.56 -9.58
N ARG A 524 -6.27 -15.11 -10.78
CA ARG A 524 -5.69 -15.59 -12.05
C ARG A 524 -4.43 -14.81 -12.41
N GLU A 525 -4.42 -13.50 -12.15
CA GLU A 525 -3.36 -12.58 -12.57
C GLU A 525 -2.87 -11.72 -11.38
N PRO A 526 -1.84 -12.15 -10.63
CA PRO A 526 -1.40 -11.45 -9.41
C PRO A 526 -0.80 -10.05 -9.66
N ALA A 527 -0.42 -9.74 -10.91
CA ALA A 527 0.03 -8.39 -11.27
C ALA A 527 -1.09 -7.34 -11.15
N THR A 528 -2.37 -7.74 -11.20
CA THR A 528 -3.52 -6.82 -11.11
C THR A 528 -3.75 -6.26 -9.70
N VAL A 529 -3.10 -6.82 -8.66
CA VAL A 529 -3.21 -6.34 -7.27
C VAL A 529 -2.82 -4.87 -7.13
N LEU A 530 -1.76 -4.44 -7.83
CA LEU A 530 -1.30 -3.04 -7.78
C LEU A 530 -2.35 -2.10 -8.38
N GLN A 531 -2.95 -2.48 -9.52
CA GLN A 531 -4.00 -1.70 -10.17
C GLN A 531 -5.26 -1.61 -9.30
N VAL A 532 -5.62 -2.70 -8.61
CA VAL A 532 -6.73 -2.74 -7.65
C VAL A 532 -6.46 -1.77 -6.50
N ARG A 533 -5.26 -1.78 -5.92
CA ARG A 533 -4.87 -0.86 -4.82
C ARG A 533 -4.87 0.61 -5.24
N GLU A 534 -4.32 0.90 -6.41
CA GLU A 534 -4.28 2.27 -6.95
C GLU A 534 -5.71 2.79 -7.21
N LYS A 535 -6.57 2.00 -7.86
CA LYS A 535 -7.98 2.36 -8.07
C LYS A 535 -8.75 2.50 -6.76
N LEU A 536 -8.54 1.60 -5.79
CA LEU A 536 -9.16 1.69 -4.45
C LEU A 536 -8.76 2.96 -3.70
N SER A 537 -7.47 3.33 -3.76
CA SER A 537 -6.98 4.55 -3.12
C SER A 537 -7.55 5.80 -3.78
N ALA A 538 -7.60 5.84 -5.12
CA ALA A 538 -8.20 6.95 -5.85
C ALA A 538 -9.70 7.11 -5.54
N VAL A 539 -10.47 6.01 -5.59
CA VAL A 539 -11.90 6.03 -5.24
C VAL A 539 -12.12 6.42 -3.79
N SER A 540 -11.29 5.94 -2.86
CA SER A 540 -11.37 6.33 -1.44
C SER A 540 -11.17 7.83 -1.24
N LYS A 541 -10.20 8.43 -1.94
CA LYS A 541 -10.01 9.89 -1.91
C LYS A 541 -11.25 10.61 -2.47
N ASP A 542 -11.74 10.18 -3.63
CA ASP A 542 -12.92 10.79 -4.26
C ASP A 542 -14.18 10.69 -3.39
N THR A 543 -14.40 9.56 -2.71
CA THR A 543 -15.53 9.35 -1.80
C THR A 543 -15.48 10.31 -0.60
N ILE A 544 -14.31 10.52 0.00
CA ILE A 544 -14.13 11.46 1.13
C ILE A 544 -14.44 12.89 0.66
N LEU A 545 -13.83 13.32 -0.44
CA LEU A 545 -14.05 14.65 -0.99
C LEU A 545 -15.52 14.88 -1.39
N LEU A 546 -16.21 13.85 -1.91
CA LEU A 546 -17.64 13.96 -2.20
C LEU A 546 -18.45 14.15 -0.92
N ALA A 547 -18.19 13.37 0.13
CA ALA A 547 -18.91 13.53 1.40
C ALA A 547 -18.77 14.95 1.96
N GLU A 548 -17.55 15.50 1.97
CA GLU A 548 -17.29 16.88 2.41
C GLU A 548 -18.00 17.92 1.52
N THR A 549 -18.03 17.74 0.20
CA THR A 549 -18.78 18.68 -0.68
C THR A 549 -20.28 18.69 -0.41
N LEU A 550 -20.85 17.55 -0.01
CA LEU A 550 -22.26 17.46 0.32
C LEU A 550 -22.59 18.15 1.65
N GLU A 551 -21.66 18.09 2.62
CA GLU A 551 -21.77 18.84 3.88
C GLU A 551 -21.77 20.35 3.63
N TYR A 552 -20.81 20.88 2.85
CA TYR A 552 -20.81 22.29 2.47
C TYR A 552 -22.11 22.72 1.79
N LEU A 553 -22.66 21.87 0.92
CA LEU A 553 -23.92 22.16 0.23
C LEU A 553 -25.10 22.19 1.21
N LEU A 554 -25.14 21.27 2.18
CA LEU A 554 -26.21 21.21 3.17
C LEU A 554 -26.15 22.42 4.12
N ASP A 555 -24.98 22.74 4.65
CA ASP A 555 -24.74 23.94 5.47
C ASP A 555 -25.14 25.21 4.71
N SER A 556 -24.83 25.28 3.42
CA SER A 556 -25.19 26.43 2.58
C SER A 556 -26.70 26.60 2.38
N LEU A 557 -27.51 25.53 2.52
CA LEU A 557 -28.96 25.55 2.35
C LEU A 557 -29.67 25.87 3.67
N GLU A 558 -29.13 25.40 4.80
CA GLU A 558 -29.67 25.70 6.13
C GLU A 558 -29.64 27.20 6.41
N ASN A 559 -28.53 27.86 6.06
CA ASN A 559 -28.28 29.29 6.31
C ASN A 559 -29.07 30.26 5.40
N VAL A 560 -29.85 29.76 4.42
CA VAL A 560 -30.64 30.65 3.53
C VAL A 560 -31.93 31.11 4.24
N GLU A 561 -31.96 32.35 4.71
CA GLU A 561 -33.17 33.00 5.20
C GLU A 561 -34.03 33.52 4.04
N LEU A 562 -35.22 32.94 3.84
CA LEU A 562 -36.17 33.37 2.82
C LEU A 562 -37.26 34.22 3.50
N SER A 563 -37.07 35.54 3.62
CA SER A 563 -38.09 36.46 4.15
C SER A 563 -38.97 37.03 3.02
N PRO A 564 -40.31 36.84 3.03
CA PRO A 564 -41.21 37.28 1.93
C PRO A 564 -41.61 38.76 1.96
N SER A 565 -41.19 39.51 2.96
CA SER A 565 -41.63 40.90 3.20
C SER A 565 -40.45 41.71 3.70
N GLY A 566 -40.27 42.91 3.15
CA GLY A 566 -39.17 43.84 3.47
C GLY A 566 -39.05 44.21 4.95
N SER A 567 -38.48 43.33 5.77
CA SER A 567 -37.85 43.63 7.07
C SER A 567 -36.35 43.88 6.88
N TRP A 568 -35.96 44.44 5.73
CA TRP A 568 -34.65 45.03 5.47
C TRP A 568 -34.70 46.57 5.52
N GLY A 569 -35.78 47.13 6.06
CA GLY A 569 -35.88 48.47 6.65
C GLY A 569 -36.55 48.32 8.01
N ASP A 570 -36.14 49.09 9.01
CA ASP A 570 -36.63 49.08 10.42
C ASP A 570 -36.14 47.96 11.37
N ARG A 571 -34.85 47.60 11.36
CA ARG A 571 -34.26 46.95 12.56
C ARG A 571 -33.12 47.72 13.25
N ASP A 572 -32.54 48.74 12.62
CA ASP A 572 -31.46 49.52 13.24
C ASP A 572 -31.82 50.97 13.61
N ASP A 573 -33.06 51.46 13.34
CA ASP A 573 -33.47 52.85 13.61
C ASP A 573 -34.73 52.99 14.52
N LEU A 574 -34.91 52.12 15.51
CA LEU A 574 -35.92 52.32 16.58
C LEU A 574 -35.32 52.12 17.97
N GLU A 575 -34.34 52.94 18.31
CA GLU A 575 -34.30 53.54 19.64
C GLU A 575 -34.92 54.94 19.52
N GLU A 576 -35.92 55.22 20.36
CA GLU A 576 -36.71 56.46 20.47
C GLU A 576 -37.95 56.63 19.55
N SER A 577 -39.03 55.90 19.85
CA SER A 577 -40.29 56.53 20.30
C SER A 577 -41.32 55.46 20.69
N GLY A 578 -41.84 55.55 21.92
CA GLY A 578 -42.88 54.66 22.40
C GLY A 578 -44.27 55.16 21.98
N ASP A 579 -44.99 54.35 21.22
CA ASP A 579 -46.46 54.35 21.23
C ASP A 579 -47.01 52.98 20.75
N ASP A 580 -47.05 52.01 21.67
CA ASP A 580 -47.67 50.69 21.49
C ASP A 580 -49.19 50.77 21.64
N SER A 581 -49.87 51.45 20.71
CA SER A 581 -51.34 51.42 20.64
C SER A 581 -51.86 50.44 19.59
N VAL A 582 -52.77 49.56 20.02
CA VAL A 582 -53.42 48.48 19.22
C VAL A 582 -54.16 49.01 17.99
N GLU A 583 -54.48 50.31 17.94
CA GLU A 583 -55.10 51.01 16.81
C GLU A 583 -54.11 51.21 15.62
N GLY A 584 -52.80 51.33 15.90
CA GLY A 584 -51.76 51.57 14.88
C GLY A 584 -51.43 50.32 14.04
N VAL A 585 -51.46 49.15 14.67
CA VAL A 585 -51.28 47.85 13.98
C VAL A 585 -52.45 47.55 13.05
N ARG A 586 -53.69 47.90 13.47
CA ARG A 586 -54.88 47.76 12.60
C ARG A 586 -54.87 48.70 11.40
N ARG A 587 -54.24 49.88 11.50
CA ARG A 587 -54.18 50.84 10.38
C ARG A 587 -53.13 50.44 9.32
N ARG A 588 -52.10 49.64 9.65
CA ARG A 588 -51.13 49.09 8.68
C ARG A 588 -51.65 47.89 7.88
N THR A 589 -52.58 47.11 8.42
CA THR A 589 -53.12 45.91 7.76
C THR A 589 -54.27 46.14 6.78
N PHE A 590 -54.80 47.37 6.64
CA PHE A 590 -56.02 47.64 5.86
C PHE A 590 -55.84 48.54 4.61
N LEU A 591 -54.61 48.91 4.27
CA LEU A 591 -54.28 49.63 3.03
C LEU A 591 -53.04 49.00 2.37
N GLY A 592 -53.16 47.74 1.93
CA GLY A 592 -52.18 47.13 1.04
C GLY A 592 -52.25 47.82 -0.32
N GLY A 593 -51.26 48.65 -0.65
CA GLY A 593 -51.12 49.19 -2.00
C GLY A 593 -50.84 48.07 -3.01
N PRO A 594 -51.13 48.28 -4.32
CA PRO A 594 -50.88 47.30 -5.39
C PRO A 594 -49.41 46.85 -5.51
N GLU A 595 -48.50 47.56 -4.86
CA GLU A 595 -47.06 47.31 -4.89
C GLU A 595 -46.57 46.21 -3.94
N SER A 596 -47.25 45.98 -2.80
CA SER A 596 -46.92 44.85 -1.90
C SER A 596 -47.40 43.50 -2.48
N ASP A 597 -48.35 43.54 -3.39
CA ASP A 597 -48.86 42.36 -4.11
C ASP A 597 -47.85 41.88 -5.16
N ALA A 598 -47.06 42.77 -5.78
CA ALA A 598 -46.06 42.40 -6.78
C ALA A 598 -44.88 41.61 -6.17
N ASP A 599 -44.38 42.04 -5.01
CA ASP A 599 -43.31 41.36 -4.28
C ASP A 599 -43.73 39.94 -3.84
N SER A 600 -44.94 39.81 -3.27
CA SER A 600 -45.49 38.52 -2.85
C SER A 600 -45.80 37.60 -4.04
N ARG A 601 -46.30 38.17 -5.16
CA ARG A 601 -46.53 37.44 -6.41
C ARG A 601 -45.22 36.94 -7.02
N LEU A 602 -44.16 37.75 -7.03
CA LEU A 602 -42.85 37.33 -7.52
C LEU A 602 -42.28 36.17 -6.68
N PHE A 603 -42.37 36.27 -5.35
CA PHE A 603 -41.93 35.21 -4.45
C PHE A 603 -42.71 33.91 -4.64
N GLN A 604 -44.01 34.01 -4.90
CA GLN A 604 -44.88 32.86 -5.23
C GLN A 604 -44.54 32.26 -6.59
N VAL A 605 -44.32 33.09 -7.61
CA VAL A 605 -44.01 32.68 -8.99
C VAL A 605 -42.67 31.93 -9.06
N LEU A 606 -41.63 32.44 -8.39
CA LEU A 606 -40.33 31.79 -8.34
C LEU A 606 -40.29 30.58 -7.37
N ALA A 607 -41.33 30.42 -6.54
CA ALA A 607 -41.52 29.30 -5.63
C ALA A 607 -40.28 28.97 -4.76
N LEU A 608 -39.56 30.00 -4.28
CA LEU A 608 -38.28 29.85 -3.57
C LEU A 608 -38.33 28.84 -2.41
N PRO A 609 -39.37 28.81 -1.54
CA PRO A 609 -39.45 27.84 -0.45
C PRO A 609 -39.57 26.40 -0.97
N GLN A 610 -40.28 26.20 -2.08
CA GLN A 610 -40.44 24.89 -2.70
C GLN A 610 -39.11 24.43 -3.31
N LEU A 611 -38.40 25.32 -4.01
CA LEU A 611 -37.08 25.03 -4.57
C LEU A 611 -36.06 24.68 -3.48
N LYS A 612 -36.04 25.43 -2.37
CA LYS A 612 -35.21 25.11 -1.20
C LYS A 612 -35.54 23.73 -0.64
N ALA A 613 -36.82 23.45 -0.36
CA ALA A 613 -37.25 22.16 0.19
C ALA A 613 -36.93 20.98 -0.75
N GLN A 614 -37.14 21.15 -2.05
CA GLN A 614 -36.79 20.13 -3.06
C GLN A 614 -35.28 19.86 -3.09
N THR A 615 -34.46 20.91 -3.05
CA THR A 615 -33.00 20.78 -3.05
C THR A 615 -32.53 20.04 -1.79
N ILE A 616 -33.07 20.39 -0.61
CA ILE A 616 -32.77 19.71 0.66
C ILE A 616 -33.16 18.22 0.60
N MET A 617 -34.36 17.90 0.08
CA MET A 617 -34.78 16.50 -0.10
C MET A 617 -33.82 15.71 -1.00
N ARG A 618 -33.32 16.33 -2.07
CA ARG A 618 -32.32 15.72 -2.98
C ARG A 618 -30.96 15.55 -2.31
N CYS A 619 -30.54 16.47 -1.44
CA CYS A 619 -29.33 16.32 -0.63
C CYS A 619 -29.46 15.12 0.32
N HIS A 620 -30.57 15.00 1.06
CA HIS A 620 -30.79 13.86 1.97
C HIS A 620 -30.84 12.51 1.24
N ASP A 621 -31.41 12.44 0.04
CA ASP A 621 -31.36 11.22 -0.77
C ASP A 621 -29.93 10.90 -1.22
N SER A 622 -29.16 11.93 -1.60
CA SER A 622 -27.76 11.80 -1.98
C SER A 622 -26.85 11.32 -0.84
N ILE A 623 -27.16 11.69 0.41
CA ILE A 623 -26.48 11.16 1.62
C ILE A 623 -26.63 9.64 1.68
N LYS A 624 -27.86 9.12 1.49
CA LYS A 624 -28.12 7.66 1.53
C LYS A 624 -27.35 6.91 0.45
N LEU A 625 -27.25 7.49 -0.76
CA LEU A 625 -26.41 6.92 -1.82
C LEU A 625 -24.93 6.93 -1.41
N MET A 626 -24.45 8.02 -0.81
CA MET A 626 -23.06 8.14 -0.38
C MET A 626 -22.71 7.09 0.68
N GLU A 627 -23.53 6.97 1.73
CA GLU A 627 -23.36 5.96 2.79
C GLU A 627 -23.28 4.54 2.22
N ASN A 628 -24.14 4.21 1.26
CA ASN A 628 -24.08 2.92 0.57
C ASN A 628 -22.76 2.75 -0.20
N THR A 629 -22.32 3.76 -0.96
CA THR A 629 -21.04 3.67 -1.68
C THR A 629 -19.83 3.55 -0.75
N MET A 630 -19.86 4.21 0.41
CA MET A 630 -18.84 4.09 1.46
C MET A 630 -18.78 2.67 2.02
N LEU A 631 -19.92 2.09 2.39
CA LEU A 631 -20.00 0.71 2.86
C LEU A 631 -19.50 -0.30 1.80
N GLN A 632 -19.82 -0.07 0.53
CA GLN A 632 -19.31 -0.90 -0.56
C GLN A 632 -17.80 -0.77 -0.75
N LEU A 633 -17.25 0.43 -0.59
CA LEU A 633 -15.81 0.69 -0.64
C LEU A 633 -15.10 -0.05 0.50
N GLU A 634 -15.59 0.07 1.74
CA GLU A 634 -15.04 -0.64 2.91
C GLU A 634 -15.06 -2.16 2.71
N GLN A 635 -16.17 -2.71 2.20
CA GLN A 635 -16.26 -4.13 1.85
C GLN A 635 -15.21 -4.53 0.82
N LEU A 636 -15.01 -3.74 -0.24
CA LEU A 636 -14.02 -4.04 -1.27
C LEU A 636 -12.58 -3.88 -0.76
N GLN A 637 -12.31 -2.93 0.14
CA GLN A 637 -11.02 -2.81 0.83
C GLN A 637 -10.73 -4.08 1.64
N MET A 638 -11.67 -4.53 2.48
CA MET A 638 -11.51 -5.77 3.26
C MET A 638 -11.27 -7.00 2.38
N ILE A 639 -12.02 -7.14 1.28
CA ILE A 639 -11.83 -8.26 0.34
C ILE A 639 -10.46 -8.17 -0.35
N ALA A 640 -10.03 -6.98 -0.76
CA ALA A 640 -8.73 -6.78 -1.40
C ALA A 640 -7.57 -7.10 -0.45
N GLU A 641 -7.66 -6.69 0.82
CA GLU A 641 -6.69 -7.00 1.86
C GLU A 641 -6.63 -8.51 2.15
N SER A 642 -7.79 -9.14 2.36
CA SER A 642 -7.89 -10.60 2.54
C SER A 642 -7.32 -11.37 1.35
N THR A 643 -7.57 -10.90 0.13
CA THR A 643 -7.02 -11.54 -1.07
C THR A 643 -5.50 -11.39 -1.13
N ALA A 644 -4.96 -10.24 -0.74
CA ALA A 644 -3.52 -10.02 -0.68
C ALA A 644 -2.84 -10.89 0.40
N THR A 645 -3.44 -11.04 1.58
CA THR A 645 -2.90 -11.91 2.64
C THR A 645 -2.94 -13.38 2.22
N ASN A 646 -4.04 -13.85 1.62
CA ASN A 646 -4.14 -15.20 1.08
C ASN A 646 -3.06 -15.49 0.02
N GLN A 647 -2.75 -14.54 -0.87
CA GLN A 647 -1.66 -14.71 -1.84
C GLN A 647 -0.30 -14.83 -1.17
N LEU A 648 -0.04 -14.05 -0.12
CA LEU A 648 1.19 -14.13 0.65
C LEU A 648 1.31 -15.49 1.35
N GLU A 649 0.23 -16.01 1.92
CA GLU A 649 0.19 -17.33 2.55
C GLU A 649 0.48 -18.44 1.54
N VAL A 650 -0.15 -18.41 0.36
CA VAL A 650 0.11 -19.37 -0.72
C VAL A 650 1.57 -19.30 -1.17
N ALA A 651 2.15 -18.11 -1.30
CA ALA A 651 3.56 -17.95 -1.64
C ALA A 651 4.48 -18.54 -0.56
N CYS A 652 4.17 -18.27 0.71
CA CYS A 652 4.94 -18.78 1.85
C CYS A 652 4.86 -20.31 1.95
N SER A 653 3.67 -20.89 1.74
CA SER A 653 3.45 -22.34 1.68
C SER A 653 4.26 -22.99 0.55
N ARG A 654 4.30 -22.38 -0.64
CA ARG A 654 5.13 -22.87 -1.75
C ARG A 654 6.62 -22.83 -1.42
N VAL A 655 7.10 -21.79 -0.75
CA VAL A 655 8.50 -21.73 -0.28
C VAL A 655 8.78 -22.85 0.71
N ASN A 656 7.88 -23.08 1.67
CA ASN A 656 8.01 -24.14 2.66
C ASN A 656 8.02 -25.55 2.02
N LEU A 657 7.15 -25.80 1.03
CA LEU A 657 7.16 -27.06 0.28
C LEU A 657 8.47 -27.26 -0.49
N ASN A 658 8.99 -26.20 -1.11
CA ASN A 658 10.26 -26.25 -1.83
C ASN A 658 11.45 -26.47 -0.88
N THR A 659 11.48 -25.84 0.29
CA THR A 659 12.54 -26.07 1.29
C THR A 659 12.46 -27.47 1.87
N GLN A 660 11.26 -28.00 2.13
CA GLN A 660 11.08 -29.40 2.53
C GLN A 660 11.56 -30.38 1.46
N ALA A 661 11.26 -30.12 0.18
CA ALA A 661 11.76 -30.92 -0.92
C ALA A 661 13.30 -30.87 -0.99
N LEU A 662 13.89 -29.69 -0.81
CA LEU A 662 15.35 -29.51 -0.77
C LEU A 662 15.98 -30.25 0.42
N MET A 663 15.39 -30.16 1.62
CA MET A 663 15.87 -30.87 2.81
C MET A 663 15.80 -32.39 2.63
N LYS A 664 14.72 -32.92 2.03
CA LYS A 664 14.62 -34.34 1.69
C LYS A 664 15.70 -34.76 0.67
N ALA A 665 15.95 -33.92 -0.34
CA ALA A 665 17.00 -34.16 -1.31
C ALA A 665 18.39 -34.18 -0.65
N MET A 666 18.67 -33.23 0.26
CA MET A 666 19.92 -33.19 1.02
C MET A 666 20.07 -34.42 1.92
N ALA A 667 19.02 -34.83 2.65
CA ALA A 667 19.04 -36.02 3.49
C ALA A 667 19.27 -37.30 2.66
N MET A 668 18.65 -37.40 1.48
CA MET A 668 18.92 -38.48 0.53
C MET A 668 20.39 -38.47 0.05
N GLN A 669 20.94 -37.29 -0.22
CA GLN A 669 22.33 -37.14 -0.65
C GLN A 669 23.32 -37.59 0.43
N THR A 670 23.08 -37.27 1.71
CA THR A 670 23.91 -37.75 2.82
C THR A 670 23.87 -39.27 2.94
N ARG A 671 22.68 -39.88 2.84
CA ARG A 671 22.54 -41.35 2.84
C ARG A 671 23.26 -41.98 1.65
N MET A 672 23.16 -41.38 0.47
CA MET A 672 23.82 -41.85 -0.74
C MET A 672 25.36 -41.78 -0.64
N SER A 673 25.91 -40.81 0.08
CA SER A 673 27.34 -40.73 0.36
C SER A 673 27.81 -41.88 1.27
N ILE A 674 27.04 -42.24 2.29
CA ILE A 674 27.38 -43.34 3.20
C ILE A 674 27.33 -44.68 2.45
N THR A 675 26.31 -44.89 1.60
CA THR A 675 26.20 -46.11 0.80
C THR A 675 27.31 -46.22 -0.24
N LEU A 676 27.74 -45.11 -0.84
CA LEU A 676 28.91 -45.08 -1.74
C LEU A 676 30.20 -45.47 -1.02
N ASN A 677 30.43 -44.96 0.20
CA ASN A 677 31.60 -45.35 1.00
C ASN A 677 31.56 -46.85 1.36
N ALA A 678 30.40 -47.36 1.78
CA ALA A 678 30.22 -48.79 2.06
C ALA A 678 30.47 -49.66 0.81
N LEU A 679 29.98 -49.22 -0.36
CA LEU A 679 30.21 -49.90 -1.63
C LEU A 679 31.70 -49.89 -2.01
N GLN A 680 32.42 -48.79 -1.77
CA GLN A 680 33.86 -48.72 -2.00
C GLN A 680 34.62 -49.78 -1.18
N TYR A 681 34.30 -49.92 0.12
CA TYR A 681 34.91 -50.96 0.95
C TYR A 681 34.52 -52.38 0.49
N PHE A 682 33.26 -52.58 0.09
CA PHE A 682 32.79 -53.86 -0.43
C PHE A 682 33.50 -54.27 -1.72
N VAL A 683 33.53 -53.39 -2.73
CA VAL A 683 34.20 -53.63 -4.02
C VAL A 683 35.71 -53.80 -3.82
N GLY A 684 36.32 -52.98 -2.96
CA GLY A 684 37.72 -53.14 -2.58
C GLY A 684 38.02 -54.48 -1.92
N GLY A 685 37.11 -54.97 -1.07
CA GLY A 685 37.22 -56.29 -0.46
C GLY A 685 37.13 -57.44 -1.46
N VAL A 686 36.15 -57.39 -2.37
CA VAL A 686 36.03 -58.39 -3.46
C VAL A 686 37.29 -58.40 -4.32
N PHE A 687 37.81 -57.23 -4.69
CA PHE A 687 39.05 -57.13 -5.46
C PHE A 687 40.26 -57.76 -4.75
N VAL A 688 40.40 -57.57 -3.43
CA VAL A 688 41.49 -58.20 -2.66
C VAL A 688 41.36 -59.70 -2.61
N PHE A 689 40.16 -60.23 -2.40
CA PHE A 689 39.93 -61.66 -2.43
C PHE A 689 40.19 -62.24 -3.83
N ASP A 690 39.83 -61.55 -4.90
CA ASP A 690 40.16 -61.94 -6.29
C ASP A 690 41.69 -61.93 -6.54
N VAL A 691 42.41 -60.94 -6.01
CA VAL A 691 43.88 -60.86 -6.11
C VAL A 691 44.54 -62.00 -5.31
N ILE A 692 44.04 -62.30 -4.12
CA ILE A 692 44.50 -63.43 -3.28
C ILE A 692 44.20 -64.76 -3.99
N ASP A 693 43.01 -64.94 -4.55
CA ASP A 693 42.63 -66.14 -5.31
C ASP A 693 43.58 -66.32 -6.50
N ARG A 694 43.89 -65.27 -7.25
CA ARG A 694 44.85 -65.32 -8.37
C ARG A 694 46.29 -65.57 -7.95
N LEU A 695 46.74 -65.03 -6.82
CA LEU A 695 48.10 -65.24 -6.31
C LEU A 695 48.31 -66.63 -5.69
N THR A 696 47.24 -67.24 -5.20
CA THR A 696 47.26 -68.56 -4.54
C THR A 696 46.88 -69.70 -5.49
N GLY A 697 46.57 -69.37 -6.76
CA GLY A 697 46.28 -70.33 -7.83
C GLY A 697 44.86 -70.89 -7.81
N GLY A 698 43.90 -70.11 -7.30
CA GLY A 698 42.49 -70.45 -7.23
C GLY A 698 41.71 -70.28 -8.55
N THR A 699 40.66 -71.11 -8.64
CA THR A 699 39.64 -71.39 -9.69
C THR A 699 40.05 -71.53 -11.16
N TRP A 700 41.16 -70.98 -11.64
CA TRP A 700 41.65 -71.15 -13.02
C TRP A 700 43.12 -71.60 -12.99
N ASN A 701 43.37 -72.87 -13.32
CA ASN A 701 44.67 -73.58 -13.30
C ASN A 701 45.83 -72.85 -14.02
N GLY A 702 46.38 -71.80 -13.41
CA GLY A 702 47.64 -71.17 -13.80
C GLY A 702 48.82 -71.81 -13.07
N HIS A 703 49.93 -72.03 -13.77
CA HIS A 703 51.15 -72.62 -13.21
C HIS A 703 51.72 -71.71 -12.10
N ILE A 704 51.54 -72.09 -10.84
CA ILE A 704 52.16 -71.41 -9.70
C ILE A 704 53.67 -71.70 -9.72
N PRO A 705 54.55 -70.70 -9.51
CA PRO A 705 55.98 -70.92 -9.39
C PRO A 705 56.35 -71.85 -8.23
N LYS A 706 57.27 -72.81 -8.44
CA LYS A 706 57.67 -73.80 -7.42
C LYS A 706 58.10 -73.19 -6.08
N TRP A 707 58.75 -72.02 -6.11
CA TRP A 707 59.17 -71.32 -4.89
C TRP A 707 57.99 -70.88 -4.01
N ALA A 708 56.83 -70.57 -4.61
CA ALA A 708 55.63 -70.16 -3.88
C ALA A 708 54.88 -71.37 -3.30
N MET A 709 54.91 -72.52 -3.97
CA MET A 709 54.39 -73.78 -3.42
C MET A 709 55.17 -74.21 -2.18
N ASP A 710 56.50 -74.27 -2.29
CA ASP A 710 57.36 -74.81 -1.22
C ASP A 710 57.47 -73.87 0.00
N SER A 711 57.39 -72.54 -0.21
CA SER A 711 57.62 -71.55 0.87
C SER A 711 56.35 -70.98 1.49
N ILE A 712 55.21 -71.00 0.79
CA ILE A 712 53.99 -70.29 1.22
C ILE A 712 52.81 -71.26 1.34
N ILE A 713 52.57 -72.13 0.36
CA ILE A 713 51.33 -72.92 0.30
C ILE A 713 51.43 -74.17 1.18
N ASP A 714 52.49 -74.99 1.02
CA ASP A 714 52.65 -76.25 1.75
C ASP A 714 52.70 -76.11 3.28
N PRO A 715 53.42 -75.14 3.89
CA PRO A 715 53.43 -74.99 5.35
C PRO A 715 52.13 -74.40 5.92
N ILE A 716 51.33 -73.67 5.13
CA ILE A 716 50.16 -72.94 5.64
C ILE A 716 48.86 -73.76 5.51
N LEU A 717 48.74 -74.63 4.50
CA LEU A 717 47.53 -75.46 4.29
C LEU A 717 47.39 -76.64 5.27
N HIS A 718 48.46 -77.04 5.96
CA HIS A 718 48.43 -78.18 6.88
C HIS A 718 47.67 -77.92 8.19
N HIS A 719 47.43 -76.65 8.55
CA HIS A 719 46.64 -76.28 9.73
C HIS A 719 45.23 -75.81 9.33
N PRO A 720 44.17 -76.52 9.73
CA PRO A 720 42.80 -76.05 9.50
C PRO A 720 42.62 -74.70 10.22
N LEU A 721 41.98 -73.74 9.54
CA LEU A 721 41.73 -72.35 9.98
C LEU A 721 42.91 -71.36 9.92
N LEU A 722 44.17 -71.81 9.81
CA LEU A 722 45.33 -70.88 9.74
C LEU A 722 45.31 -70.03 8.46
N TRP A 723 44.99 -70.66 7.32
CA TRP A 723 44.82 -69.97 6.04
C TRP A 723 43.69 -68.94 6.08
N TRP A 724 42.58 -69.28 6.74
CA TRP A 724 41.46 -68.36 6.94
C TRP A 724 41.86 -67.16 7.80
N ALA A 725 42.60 -67.37 8.90
CA ALA A 725 43.07 -66.31 9.76
C ALA A 725 44.07 -65.36 9.07
N ILE A 726 44.96 -65.90 8.22
CA ILE A 726 45.92 -65.11 7.43
C ILE A 726 45.18 -64.26 6.38
N ASN A 727 44.20 -64.82 5.68
CA ASN A 727 43.38 -64.05 4.72
C ASN A 727 42.59 -62.93 5.42
N LEU A 728 42.08 -63.19 6.62
CA LEU A 728 41.35 -62.19 7.41
C LEU A 728 42.27 -61.08 7.93
N LEU A 729 43.51 -61.42 8.30
CA LEU A 729 44.56 -60.45 8.65
C LEU A 729 44.98 -59.58 7.46
N ILE A 730 45.15 -60.17 6.27
CA ILE A 730 45.47 -59.43 5.04
C ILE A 730 44.31 -58.51 4.65
N PHE A 731 43.07 -59.00 4.74
CA PHE A 731 41.88 -58.18 4.51
C PHE A 731 41.78 -57.03 5.51
N ALA A 732 41.99 -57.28 6.81
CA ALA A 732 41.99 -56.24 7.84
C ALA A 732 43.09 -55.20 7.58
N ALA A 733 44.31 -55.63 7.22
CA ALA A 733 45.41 -54.74 6.86
C ALA A 733 45.08 -53.91 5.61
N PHE A 734 44.43 -54.50 4.61
CA PHE A 734 43.97 -53.77 3.42
C PHE A 734 42.87 -52.76 3.74
N VAL A 735 41.87 -53.12 4.55
CA VAL A 735 40.82 -52.20 4.98
C VAL A 735 41.42 -51.03 5.76
N VAL A 736 42.40 -51.28 6.64
CA VAL A 736 43.14 -50.22 7.36
C VAL A 736 43.95 -49.37 6.39
N ALA A 737 44.62 -49.95 5.40
CA ALA A 737 45.37 -49.21 4.39
C ALA A 737 44.44 -48.36 3.50
N LEU A 738 43.27 -48.87 3.13
CA LEU A 738 42.28 -48.18 2.32
C LEU A 738 41.58 -47.07 3.12
N ALA A 739 41.30 -47.32 4.40
CA ALA A 739 40.85 -46.28 5.33
C ALA A 739 41.92 -45.21 5.52
N PHE A 740 43.20 -45.58 5.66
CA PHE A 740 44.30 -44.63 5.75
C PHE A 740 44.47 -43.82 4.48
N LEU A 741 44.39 -44.43 3.30
CA LEU A 741 44.45 -43.75 2.00
C LEU A 741 43.23 -42.86 1.76
N SER A 742 42.04 -43.31 2.14
CA SER A 742 40.80 -42.52 2.08
C SER A 742 40.91 -41.32 3.03
N ASP A 743 41.31 -41.54 4.28
CA ASP A 743 41.54 -40.47 5.25
C ASP A 743 42.70 -39.57 4.83
N TRP A 744 43.72 -40.08 4.16
CA TRP A 744 44.83 -39.30 3.63
C TRP A 744 44.37 -38.44 2.46
N ALA A 745 43.57 -38.99 1.54
CA ALA A 745 42.96 -38.24 0.44
C ALA A 745 41.98 -37.18 0.96
N VAL A 746 41.16 -37.53 1.97
CA VAL A 746 40.27 -36.60 2.68
C VAL A 746 41.07 -35.56 3.45
N ARG A 747 42.20 -35.91 4.07
CA ARG A 747 43.10 -34.94 4.72
C ARG A 747 43.81 -34.01 3.73
N CYS A 748 44.06 -34.49 2.51
CA CYS A 748 44.59 -33.69 1.40
C CYS A 748 43.51 -32.78 0.77
N SER A 749 42.23 -33.14 0.86
CA SER A 749 41.12 -32.28 0.43
C SER A 749 40.62 -31.33 1.53
N LEU A 750 40.78 -31.70 2.80
CA LEU A 750 40.56 -30.83 3.97
C LEU A 750 41.70 -29.82 4.06
N GLY A 751 41.51 -28.65 3.47
CA GLY A 751 42.50 -27.57 3.41
C GLY A 751 42.19 -26.54 2.35
N TRP A 752 41.32 -26.87 1.38
CA TRP A 752 40.83 -25.93 0.39
C TRP A 752 39.82 -24.96 1.04
N CYS A 753 40.15 -23.68 1.05
CA CYS A 753 39.24 -22.59 1.37
C CYS A 753 38.58 -22.12 0.08
N GLU A 754 37.26 -21.94 0.12
CA GLU A 754 36.44 -21.47 -0.99
C GLU A 754 35.67 -20.24 -0.52
N ALA A 755 36.01 -19.08 -1.07
CA ALA A 755 35.40 -17.81 -0.72
C ALA A 755 34.71 -17.21 -1.95
N SER A 756 33.41 -16.93 -1.81
CA SER A 756 32.59 -16.32 -2.86
C SER A 756 32.31 -14.87 -2.53
N PHE A 757 32.70 -13.97 -3.43
CA PHE A 757 32.57 -12.53 -3.26
C PHE A 757 31.62 -11.94 -4.30
N GLU A 758 30.68 -11.12 -3.83
CA GLU A 758 29.81 -10.32 -4.68
C GLU A 758 30.55 -9.02 -5.07
N VAL A 759 30.80 -8.84 -6.36
CA VAL A 759 31.60 -7.71 -6.88
C VAL A 759 30.71 -6.62 -7.44
N ASN A 760 29.70 -6.99 -8.23
CA ASN A 760 28.75 -6.09 -8.89
C ASN A 760 29.40 -4.84 -9.52
N ARG A 761 30.41 -5.03 -10.39
CA ARG A 761 31.08 -3.92 -11.10
C ARG A 761 31.04 -4.10 -12.61
N ARG A 762 31.00 -2.97 -13.35
CA ARG A 762 31.14 -2.96 -14.80
C ARG A 762 32.54 -3.35 -15.24
N ILE A 763 32.63 -4.24 -16.22
CA ILE A 763 33.87 -4.77 -16.79
C ILE A 763 33.92 -4.59 -18.31
N SER A 764 35.12 -4.47 -18.87
CA SER A 764 35.36 -4.46 -20.30
C SER A 764 35.66 -5.87 -20.80
N LEU A 765 34.74 -6.45 -21.58
CA LEU A 765 34.85 -7.82 -22.08
C LEU A 765 36.08 -8.02 -22.99
N ASP A 766 36.41 -7.05 -23.83
CA ASP A 766 37.57 -7.15 -24.74
C ASP A 766 38.90 -7.25 -23.99
N LYS A 767 39.04 -6.48 -22.90
CA LYS A 767 40.25 -6.50 -22.05
C LYS A 767 40.29 -7.75 -21.18
N LEU A 768 39.13 -8.24 -20.75
CA LEU A 768 39.02 -9.51 -20.02
C LEU A 768 39.44 -10.69 -20.92
N ASP A 769 39.01 -10.72 -22.18
CA ASP A 769 39.41 -11.77 -23.13
C ASP A 769 40.91 -11.73 -23.43
N ILE A 770 41.50 -10.53 -23.58
CA ILE A 770 42.96 -10.37 -23.70
C ILE A 770 43.68 -10.87 -22.44
N TYR A 771 43.18 -10.50 -21.26
CA TYR A 771 43.76 -10.93 -19.97
C TYR A 771 43.68 -12.44 -19.75
N LEU A 772 42.61 -13.09 -20.23
CA LEU A 772 42.41 -14.52 -20.15
C LEU A 772 43.18 -15.28 -21.24
N SER A 773 43.50 -14.68 -22.38
CA SER A 773 44.28 -15.33 -23.45
C SER A 773 45.68 -15.76 -23.00
N ALA A 774 46.24 -15.09 -22.00
CA ALA A 774 47.52 -15.43 -21.37
C ALA A 774 47.42 -16.55 -20.31
N ARG A 775 46.21 -17.03 -19.97
CA ARG A 775 45.95 -18.02 -18.91
C ARG A 775 45.16 -19.22 -19.43
N SER A 776 45.49 -20.43 -18.97
CA SER A 776 44.81 -21.65 -19.41
C SER A 776 43.44 -21.80 -18.71
N VAL A 777 42.36 -21.35 -19.36
CA VAL A 777 40.97 -21.55 -18.88
C VAL A 777 40.63 -23.04 -18.89
N GLN A 778 40.27 -23.58 -17.73
CA GLN A 778 39.99 -25.02 -17.55
C GLN A 778 38.55 -25.39 -17.90
N SER A 779 37.59 -24.48 -17.66
CA SER A 779 36.19 -24.69 -18.06
C SER A 779 35.45 -23.38 -18.30
N SER A 780 34.55 -23.39 -19.28
CA SER A 780 33.66 -22.27 -19.64
C SER A 780 32.23 -22.79 -19.78
N PHE A 781 31.33 -22.29 -18.93
CA PHE A 781 29.92 -22.69 -18.92
C PHE A 781 29.02 -21.48 -19.23
N THR A 782 28.03 -21.64 -20.11
CA THR A 782 27.08 -20.57 -20.47
C THR A 782 25.67 -20.99 -20.09
N LEU A 783 25.05 -20.29 -19.13
CA LEU A 783 23.70 -20.58 -18.68
C LEU A 783 22.70 -19.64 -19.38
N ARG A 784 21.86 -20.20 -20.26
CA ARG A 784 20.78 -19.47 -20.95
C ARG A 784 19.49 -19.62 -20.15
N LYS A 785 18.96 -18.51 -19.63
CA LYS A 785 17.63 -18.49 -19.02
C LYS A 785 16.60 -18.11 -20.10
N VAL A 786 15.79 -19.08 -20.55
CA VAL A 786 14.73 -18.84 -21.54
C VAL A 786 13.66 -17.95 -20.93
N ALA A 787 13.32 -16.85 -21.60
CA ALA A 787 12.28 -15.92 -21.16
C ALA A 787 10.88 -16.50 -21.44
N THR A 788 10.00 -16.48 -20.45
CA THR A 788 8.60 -16.95 -20.54
C THR A 788 7.64 -15.93 -21.15
N ALA A 789 8.12 -14.77 -21.63
CA ALA A 789 7.31 -13.72 -22.22
C ALA A 789 7.78 -13.35 -23.65
N PRO A 790 6.87 -13.22 -24.63
CA PRO A 790 7.24 -12.88 -26.00
C PRO A 790 7.72 -11.42 -26.06
N GLY A 791 8.98 -11.21 -26.45
CA GLY A 791 9.56 -9.88 -26.71
C GLY A 791 10.78 -9.49 -25.86
N LYS A 792 11.07 -10.19 -24.75
CA LYS A 792 12.31 -9.98 -23.99
C LYS A 792 13.39 -11.00 -24.40
N LYS A 793 14.50 -10.50 -24.96
CA LYS A 793 15.68 -11.33 -25.28
C LYS A 793 16.31 -11.88 -23.99
N ALA A 794 16.67 -13.15 -23.98
CA ALA A 794 17.21 -13.87 -22.82
C ALA A 794 18.51 -13.25 -22.27
N ASN A 795 18.66 -13.24 -20.94
CA ASN A 795 19.93 -12.87 -20.28
C ASN A 795 20.95 -14.02 -20.44
N ARG A 796 22.22 -13.66 -20.71
CA ARG A 796 23.31 -14.61 -20.96
C ARG A 796 24.37 -14.45 -19.87
N PHE A 797 24.35 -15.36 -18.91
CA PHE A 797 25.38 -15.44 -17.87
C PHE A 797 26.48 -16.41 -18.31
N ARG A 798 27.74 -16.00 -18.19
CA ARG A 798 28.91 -16.86 -18.43
C ARG A 798 29.67 -17.06 -17.12
N MET A 799 30.15 -18.29 -16.96
CA MET A 799 30.97 -18.73 -15.85
C MET A 799 32.30 -19.26 -16.39
N LEU A 800 33.42 -18.72 -15.92
CA LEU A 800 34.77 -19.08 -16.37
C LEU A 800 35.62 -19.50 -15.17
N ARG A 801 36.40 -20.59 -15.30
CA ARG A 801 37.28 -21.09 -14.25
C ARG A 801 38.70 -21.34 -14.78
N TRP A 802 39.72 -20.86 -14.06
CA TRP A 802 41.13 -21.14 -14.35
C TRP A 802 41.95 -21.24 -13.07
N THR A 803 43.10 -21.93 -13.15
CA THR A 803 44.12 -21.94 -12.10
C THR A 803 45.22 -20.95 -12.44
N GLU A 804 45.60 -20.10 -11.49
CA GLU A 804 46.69 -19.17 -11.72
C GLU A 804 48.04 -19.91 -11.81
N THR A 805 48.93 -19.45 -12.69
CA THR A 805 50.26 -20.05 -12.93
C THR A 805 51.42 -19.26 -12.32
N ASP A 806 51.26 -17.96 -12.08
CA ASP A 806 52.32 -17.09 -11.57
C ASP A 806 52.21 -16.92 -10.03
N SER A 807 53.05 -17.65 -9.31
CA SER A 807 53.11 -17.60 -7.85
C SER A 807 53.58 -16.26 -7.31
N SER A 808 54.33 -15.47 -8.09
CA SER A 808 54.86 -14.16 -7.63
C SER A 808 53.76 -13.10 -7.56
N LEU A 809 52.81 -13.15 -8.51
CA LEU A 809 51.72 -12.19 -8.66
C LEU A 809 50.75 -12.21 -7.46
N TRP A 810 50.55 -13.39 -6.86
CA TRP A 810 49.63 -13.61 -5.74
C TRP A 810 50.32 -13.72 -4.38
N GLY A 811 51.63 -13.42 -4.32
CA GLY A 811 52.41 -13.45 -3.08
C GLY A 811 52.71 -14.86 -2.54
N GLY A 812 52.92 -15.82 -3.45
CA GLY A 812 53.32 -17.20 -3.14
C GLY A 812 52.20 -18.23 -3.23
N VAL A 813 50.94 -17.81 -3.37
CA VAL A 813 49.74 -18.66 -3.44
C VAL A 813 49.31 -18.81 -4.91
N LEU A 814 48.84 -19.99 -5.31
CA LEU A 814 48.24 -20.20 -6.63
C LEU A 814 46.74 -20.49 -6.47
N PRO A 815 45.86 -19.47 -6.50
CA PRO A 815 44.42 -19.68 -6.40
C PRO A 815 43.82 -20.17 -7.73
N GLU A 816 42.78 -20.98 -7.60
CA GLU A 816 41.82 -21.24 -8.66
C GLU A 816 40.73 -20.18 -8.60
N VAL A 817 40.55 -19.45 -9.70
CA VAL A 817 39.62 -18.31 -9.80
C VAL A 817 38.48 -18.70 -10.71
N GLU A 818 37.26 -18.43 -10.25
CA GLU A 818 36.04 -18.59 -11.03
C GLU A 818 35.24 -17.27 -11.07
N LEU A 819 34.86 -16.85 -12.27
CA LEU A 819 34.12 -15.61 -12.51
C LEU A 819 32.74 -15.90 -13.04
N THR A 820 31.73 -15.23 -12.50
CA THR A 820 30.38 -15.20 -13.06
C THR A 820 30.02 -13.78 -13.48
N PHE A 821 29.77 -13.58 -14.78
CA PHE A 821 29.47 -12.26 -15.34
C PHE A 821 28.36 -12.28 -16.40
N ASP A 822 27.71 -11.13 -16.58
CA ASP A 822 26.73 -10.88 -17.63
C ASP A 822 27.43 -10.44 -18.92
N ASP A 823 27.37 -11.32 -19.93
CA ASP A 823 27.99 -11.15 -21.25
C ASP A 823 27.33 -10.02 -22.06
N ARG A 824 26.07 -9.66 -21.75
CA ARG A 824 25.33 -8.62 -22.50
C ARG A 824 25.57 -7.23 -21.95
N HIS A 825 25.58 -7.09 -20.63
CA HIS A 825 25.67 -5.79 -19.97
C HIS A 825 27.09 -5.47 -19.49
N GLY A 826 28.05 -6.39 -19.63
CA GLY A 826 29.44 -6.20 -19.26
C GLY A 826 29.59 -6.00 -17.74
N PHE A 827 29.00 -6.90 -16.95
CA PHE A 827 28.92 -6.73 -15.50
C PHE A 827 29.40 -7.98 -14.79
N LEU A 828 30.43 -7.85 -13.94
CA LEU A 828 30.95 -8.92 -13.10
C LEU A 828 30.08 -9.02 -11.83
N LEU A 829 29.45 -10.17 -11.63
CA LEU A 829 28.50 -10.39 -10.53
C LEU A 829 29.22 -11.02 -9.34
N PHE A 830 29.81 -12.20 -9.55
CA PHE A 830 30.43 -12.99 -8.50
C PHE A 830 31.82 -13.46 -8.90
N VAL A 831 32.71 -13.54 -7.91
CA VAL A 831 34.05 -14.10 -8.02
C VAL A 831 34.24 -15.12 -6.91
N LEU A 832 34.63 -16.33 -7.29
CA LEU A 832 34.89 -17.43 -6.40
C LEU A 832 36.39 -17.71 -6.42
N LEU A 833 37.03 -17.64 -5.25
CA LEU A 833 38.46 -17.90 -5.07
C LEU A 833 38.64 -19.18 -4.28
N ARG A 834 39.37 -20.13 -4.83
CA ARG A 834 39.69 -21.42 -4.21
C ARG A 834 41.19 -21.53 -4.02
N PHE A 835 41.65 -21.70 -2.79
CA PHE A 835 43.07 -21.82 -2.47
C PHE A 835 43.31 -22.74 -1.27
N ASP A 836 44.55 -23.25 -1.12
CA ASP A 836 44.94 -24.14 -0.03
C ASP A 836 45.28 -23.33 1.24
N GLY A 837 44.34 -23.25 2.18
CA GLY A 837 44.50 -22.57 3.46
C GLY A 837 45.44 -23.28 4.45
N LYS A 838 45.80 -24.55 4.22
CA LYS A 838 46.77 -25.27 5.07
C LYS A 838 48.22 -24.92 4.75
N ARG A 839 48.56 -24.77 3.46
CA ARG A 839 49.92 -24.39 3.03
C ARG A 839 50.26 -22.92 3.28
N TYR A 840 49.24 -22.06 3.36
CA TYR A 840 49.40 -20.61 3.49
C TYR A 840 48.51 -20.02 4.60
N PRO A 841 48.77 -20.35 5.88
CA PRO A 841 47.89 -20.00 7.01
C PRO A 841 47.86 -18.51 7.36
N HIS A 842 48.70 -17.68 6.72
CA HIS A 842 48.83 -16.24 7.01
C HIS A 842 48.01 -15.34 6.09
N MET A 843 47.33 -15.88 5.07
CA MET A 843 46.56 -15.08 4.11
C MET A 843 45.06 -15.30 4.34
N LEU A 844 44.36 -14.22 4.73
CA LEU A 844 42.91 -14.22 4.96
C LEU A 844 42.14 -14.13 3.62
N GLU A 845 40.90 -14.62 3.61
CA GLU A 845 40.01 -14.58 2.43
C GLU A 845 39.89 -13.15 1.84
N ASP A 846 39.81 -12.15 2.72
CA ASP A 846 39.74 -10.74 2.35
C ASP A 846 41.02 -10.23 1.64
N GLU A 847 42.21 -10.71 2.03
CA GLU A 847 43.47 -10.30 1.41
C GLU A 847 43.63 -10.86 0.00
N CYS A 848 43.17 -12.09 -0.23
CA CYS A 848 43.08 -12.69 -1.56
C CYS A 848 42.13 -11.91 -2.47
N TYR A 849 40.98 -11.48 -1.93
CA TYR A 849 40.03 -10.66 -2.67
C TYR A 849 40.56 -9.25 -2.99
N GLN A 850 41.26 -8.61 -2.04
CA GLN A 850 41.91 -7.32 -2.28
C GLN A 850 42.97 -7.42 -3.40
N LYS A 851 43.80 -8.47 -3.40
CA LYS A 851 44.76 -8.70 -4.48
C LYS A 851 44.08 -8.96 -5.83
N PHE A 852 42.99 -9.72 -5.84
CA PHE A 852 42.18 -9.91 -7.05
C PHE A 852 41.69 -8.57 -7.62
N LEU A 853 41.14 -7.69 -6.76
CA LEU A 853 40.68 -6.36 -7.16
C LEU A 853 41.84 -5.50 -7.69
N GLU A 854 43.01 -5.53 -7.05
CA GLU A 854 44.21 -4.81 -7.49
C GLU A 854 44.66 -5.27 -8.88
N ILE A 855 44.71 -6.58 -9.12
CA ILE A 855 45.11 -7.15 -10.41
C ILE A 855 44.12 -6.75 -11.52
N PHE A 856 42.81 -6.85 -11.26
CA PHE A 856 41.78 -6.48 -12.25
C PHE A 856 41.73 -4.97 -12.52
N THR A 857 42.06 -4.15 -11.51
CA THR A 857 42.17 -2.70 -11.66
C THR A 857 43.43 -2.34 -12.47
N ARG A 858 44.57 -2.98 -12.18
CA ARG A 858 45.84 -2.78 -12.91
C ARG A 858 45.76 -3.23 -14.37
N ALA A 859 44.96 -4.24 -14.66
CA ALA A 859 44.66 -4.70 -16.02
C ALA A 859 43.58 -3.84 -16.73
N GLU A 860 43.08 -2.78 -16.09
CA GLU A 860 42.02 -1.90 -16.59
C GLU A 860 40.75 -2.63 -17.04
N ILE A 861 40.43 -3.76 -16.39
CA ILE A 861 39.26 -4.57 -16.71
C ILE A 861 38.00 -3.90 -16.14
N PHE A 862 38.08 -3.32 -14.95
CA PHE A 862 37.00 -2.51 -14.39
C PHE A 862 36.90 -1.16 -15.13
N ARG A 863 35.68 -0.74 -15.48
CA ARG A 863 35.44 0.61 -16.02
C ARG A 863 35.18 1.58 -14.86
N GLU A 864 35.76 2.77 -14.92
CA GLU A 864 35.47 3.84 -13.95
C GLU A 864 34.01 4.29 -14.09
N ASP A 865 33.29 4.30 -12.96
CA ASP A 865 31.97 4.89 -12.86
C ASP A 865 32.10 6.42 -12.69
N PRO A 866 31.47 7.24 -13.54
CA PRO A 866 31.57 8.71 -13.45
C PRO A 866 30.86 9.33 -12.22
N LEU A 867 30.41 8.55 -11.23
CA LEU A 867 29.55 9.02 -10.13
C LEU A 867 30.11 8.83 -8.71
N ARG A 868 31.42 8.63 -8.53
CA ARG A 868 32.06 8.71 -7.21
C ARG A 868 33.34 9.52 -7.24
N GLN A 869 33.26 10.80 -6.89
CA GLN A 869 34.43 11.53 -6.40
C GLN A 869 34.69 11.15 -4.93
N PRO A 870 35.95 10.95 -4.51
CA PRO A 870 36.27 10.67 -3.11
C PRO A 870 36.28 11.97 -2.27
N PRO A 871 35.97 11.90 -0.97
CA PRO A 871 36.17 13.03 -0.06
C PRO A 871 37.66 13.26 0.17
N ARG A 872 38.06 14.54 0.23
CA ARG A 872 39.43 14.96 0.56
C ARG A 872 39.83 14.42 1.93
N SER A 873 41.02 13.82 1.96
CA SER A 873 41.72 13.25 3.10
C SER A 873 42.04 14.27 4.20
N GLY A 874 41.79 13.91 5.45
CA GLY A 874 42.41 14.55 6.61
C GLY A 874 41.62 14.35 7.90
N GLU A 875 41.81 13.22 8.58
CA GLU A 875 42.21 13.19 10.00
C GLU A 875 42.29 11.75 10.53
N HIS A 876 43.48 11.43 11.01
CA HIS A 876 43.80 10.20 11.74
C HIS A 876 43.54 10.42 13.24
N LEU A 877 43.06 9.36 13.90
CA LEU A 877 43.29 9.02 15.32
C LEU A 877 42.77 9.99 16.41
N SER A 878 41.73 9.57 17.14
CA SER A 878 41.93 8.96 18.46
C SER A 878 40.62 8.60 19.17
N VAL A 879 40.62 7.39 19.72
CA VAL A 879 39.61 6.83 20.60
C VAL A 879 39.73 7.46 21.99
N ARG A 880 38.63 7.95 22.58
CA ARG A 880 38.25 7.69 23.99
C ARG A 880 36.91 8.33 24.37
N THR A 881 35.96 7.45 24.68
CA THR A 881 35.07 7.45 25.84
C THR A 881 34.91 8.76 26.63
N ILE A 882 33.68 9.26 26.79
CA ILE A 882 33.14 9.70 28.09
C ILE A 882 31.64 9.44 28.14
N LYS A 883 31.27 8.57 29.08
CA LYS A 883 29.95 8.40 29.66
C LYS A 883 29.72 9.53 30.68
N THR A 884 28.49 10.03 30.71
CA THR A 884 27.77 10.55 31.89
C THR A 884 28.39 11.75 32.63
N GLN A 885 27.68 12.88 32.64
CA GLN A 885 27.19 13.56 33.86
C GLN A 885 26.57 14.92 33.50
N GLN A 886 25.25 14.90 33.30
CA GLN A 886 24.41 16.04 33.65
C GLN A 886 24.19 15.96 35.17
N GLN A 887 24.77 16.87 35.94
CA GLN A 887 24.05 17.56 37.01
C GLN A 887 24.92 18.67 37.63
N GLN A 888 24.25 19.80 37.85
CA GLN A 888 24.55 20.83 38.83
C GLN A 888 25.81 21.69 38.59
N ARG A 889 25.56 22.95 38.19
CA ARG A 889 25.95 24.06 39.07
C ARG A 889 25.14 25.32 38.78
N HIS A 890 24.29 25.62 39.75
CA HIS A 890 23.74 26.94 40.00
C HIS A 890 24.84 27.89 40.50
N GLN A 891 24.68 29.17 40.13
CA GLN A 891 25.11 30.37 40.86
C GLN A 891 26.61 30.67 41.01
N ARG A 892 27.06 31.75 40.35
CA ARG A 892 27.57 32.98 41.00
C ARG A 892 28.05 33.98 39.95
N ALA A 893 27.48 35.19 39.96
CA ALA A 893 28.21 36.46 40.12
C ALA A 893 27.43 37.64 39.50
N LYS A 894 26.77 38.42 40.37
CA LYS A 894 26.56 39.86 40.17
C LYS A 894 27.85 40.58 40.55
N SER A 895 28.29 41.57 39.79
CA SER A 895 28.75 42.86 40.34
C SER A 895 29.00 43.91 39.24
N VAL A 896 28.87 45.17 39.67
CA VAL A 896 29.20 46.44 39.01
C VAL A 896 28.06 47.13 38.25
N GLY A 897 27.60 48.23 38.84
CA GLY A 897 26.77 49.23 38.21
C GLY A 897 27.38 50.63 38.31
N ALA A 898 26.89 51.48 37.39
CA ALA A 898 26.76 52.94 37.38
C ALA A 898 27.97 53.84 37.04
N SER A 899 27.86 54.60 35.93
CA SER A 899 27.73 56.07 35.95
C SER A 899 27.68 56.67 34.52
N GLY A 900 26.85 57.72 34.32
CA GLY A 900 27.14 58.80 33.37
C GLY A 900 26.31 58.87 32.08
N ALA A 901 25.35 59.80 32.04
CA ALA A 901 24.56 60.17 30.85
C ALA A 901 25.37 60.98 29.83
N ASN A 902 25.18 60.71 28.53
CA ASN A 902 25.51 61.63 27.42
C ASN A 902 24.60 61.34 26.19
N PRO A 903 24.23 62.35 25.39
CA PRO A 903 23.14 62.33 24.41
C PRO A 903 23.56 61.67 23.09
N ARG A 904 23.87 60.36 23.14
CA ARG A 904 24.11 59.50 21.96
C ARG A 904 23.18 58.28 21.92
N THR A 905 22.10 58.33 22.69
CA THR A 905 21.24 57.18 23.02
C THR A 905 19.93 57.10 22.23
N SER A 906 19.63 58.01 21.30
CA SER A 906 18.46 57.85 20.41
C SER A 906 18.80 57.04 19.16
N ILE A 907 19.91 57.35 18.48
CA ILE A 907 20.33 56.64 17.25
C ILE A 907 20.69 55.17 17.55
N ARG A 908 21.33 54.90 18.69
CA ARG A 908 21.61 53.53 19.16
C ARG A 908 20.38 52.78 19.68
N LYS A 909 19.27 53.47 19.99
CA LYS A 909 18.02 52.82 20.39
C LYS A 909 17.19 52.45 19.18
N GLU A 910 17.17 53.26 18.12
CA GLU A 910 16.60 52.89 16.83
C GLU A 910 17.38 51.73 16.20
N GLU A 911 18.71 51.82 16.09
CA GLU A 911 19.52 50.70 15.57
C GLU A 911 19.38 49.44 16.45
N LYS A 912 19.25 49.59 17.76
CA LYS A 912 19.04 48.45 18.67
C LYS A 912 17.61 47.91 18.60
N CYS A 913 16.59 48.74 18.35
CA CYS A 913 15.21 48.30 18.15
C CYS A 913 15.07 47.61 16.79
N GLU A 914 15.65 48.16 15.72
CA GLU A 914 15.74 47.52 14.40
C GLU A 914 16.54 46.22 14.48
N LEU A 915 17.67 46.19 15.19
CA LEU A 915 18.42 44.95 15.42
C LEU A 915 17.65 43.97 16.30
N LEU A 916 16.84 44.42 17.26
CA LEU A 916 15.99 43.54 18.09
C LEU A 916 14.77 43.03 17.32
N GLU A 917 14.22 43.80 16.39
CA GLU A 917 13.19 43.37 15.43
C GLU A 917 13.78 42.39 14.43
N HIS A 918 14.94 42.68 13.85
CA HIS A 918 15.67 41.73 13.00
C HIS A 918 16.08 40.47 13.76
N ILE A 919 16.46 40.55 15.04
CA ILE A 919 16.72 39.35 15.86
C ILE A 919 15.42 38.60 16.11
N LYS A 920 14.31 39.27 16.42
CA LYS A 920 12.98 38.62 16.57
C LYS A 920 12.51 37.98 15.27
N GLU A 921 12.77 38.61 14.14
CA GLU A 921 12.42 38.14 12.81
C GLU A 921 13.35 37.04 12.35
N LEU A 922 14.64 37.09 12.70
CA LEU A 922 15.57 35.97 12.52
C LEU A 922 15.27 34.82 13.48
N GLU A 923 14.77 35.08 14.69
CA GLU A 923 14.31 34.06 15.64
C GLU A 923 12.98 33.46 15.19
N SER A 924 12.07 34.23 14.61
CA SER A 924 10.81 33.74 14.04
C SER A 924 11.05 32.99 12.73
N GLN A 925 11.98 33.46 11.89
CA GLN A 925 12.46 32.76 10.70
C GLN A 925 13.27 31.53 11.09
N MET A 926 14.07 31.54 12.16
CA MET A 926 14.71 30.33 12.68
C MET A 926 13.70 29.39 13.31
N ALA A 927 12.63 29.87 13.94
CA ALA A 927 11.55 29.03 14.48
C ALA A 927 10.70 28.44 13.35
N PHE A 928 10.42 29.21 12.30
CA PHE A 928 9.73 28.81 11.07
C PHE A 928 10.57 27.83 10.26
N LEU A 929 11.86 28.10 10.08
CA LEU A 929 12.82 27.19 9.45
C LEU A 929 13.06 25.97 10.32
N LYS A 930 13.12 26.08 11.65
CA LYS A 930 13.12 24.91 12.55
C LYS A 930 11.84 24.12 12.42
N ASN A 931 10.68 24.75 12.19
CA ASN A 931 9.41 24.05 11.98
C ASN A 931 9.36 23.38 10.60
N ARG A 932 9.88 24.02 9.54
CA ARG A 932 10.00 23.45 8.18
C ARG A 932 11.04 22.34 8.11
N THR A 933 12.21 22.52 8.74
CA THR A 933 13.20 21.46 8.91
C THR A 933 12.70 20.43 9.89
N ASN A 934 11.85 20.74 10.87
CA ASN A 934 11.19 19.72 11.66
C ASN A 934 10.17 18.97 10.83
N ILE A 935 9.43 19.57 9.89
CA ILE A 935 8.49 18.83 9.02
C ILE A 935 9.24 17.98 8.00
N VAL A 936 10.29 18.51 7.36
CA VAL A 936 11.13 17.75 6.41
C VAL A 936 11.97 16.72 7.14
N ALA A 937 12.54 17.04 8.30
CA ALA A 937 13.21 16.06 9.15
C ALA A 937 12.24 15.13 9.86
N TRP A 938 10.96 15.48 10.03
CA TRP A 938 9.92 14.58 10.55
C TRP A 938 9.42 13.67 9.45
N GLN A 939 9.33 14.11 8.19
CA GLN A 939 9.10 13.26 7.02
C GLN A 939 10.30 12.36 6.73
N GLU A 940 11.53 12.86 6.86
CA GLU A 940 12.76 12.09 6.70
C GLU A 940 12.97 11.14 7.90
N LYS A 941 12.63 11.56 9.11
CA LYS A 941 12.63 10.73 10.33
C LYS A 941 11.47 9.75 10.36
N ASP A 942 10.30 10.06 9.80
CA ASP A 942 9.21 9.09 9.58
C ASP A 942 9.63 8.10 8.51
N ARG A 943 10.26 8.55 7.42
CA ARG A 943 10.80 7.64 6.40
C ARG A 943 11.88 6.74 6.98
N GLN A 944 12.79 7.29 7.78
CA GLN A 944 13.81 6.52 8.50
C GLN A 944 13.21 5.66 9.63
N GLN A 945 12.14 6.10 10.30
CA GLN A 945 11.42 5.30 11.31
C GLN A 945 10.67 4.15 10.66
N ILE A 946 10.04 4.38 9.51
CA ILE A 946 9.40 3.35 8.70
C ILE A 946 10.45 2.39 8.14
N GLU A 947 11.58 2.88 7.62
CA GLU A 947 12.68 2.02 7.14
C GLU A 947 13.32 1.21 8.29
N THR A 948 13.53 1.83 9.46
CA THR A 948 14.06 1.13 10.64
C THR A 948 13.03 0.20 11.27
N GLU A 949 11.73 0.49 11.18
CA GLU A 949 10.65 -0.39 11.65
C GLU A 949 10.46 -1.57 10.69
N ILE A 950 10.57 -1.36 9.38
CA ILE A 950 10.64 -2.43 8.38
C ILE A 950 11.88 -3.29 8.63
N HIS A 951 13.05 -2.68 8.83
CA HIS A 951 14.29 -3.40 9.10
C HIS A 951 14.23 -4.17 10.44
N ASN A 952 13.65 -3.56 11.49
CA ASN A 952 13.42 -4.21 12.77
C ASN A 952 12.39 -5.34 12.67
N ASN A 953 11.36 -5.19 11.85
CA ASN A 953 10.37 -6.26 11.62
C ASN A 953 10.97 -7.41 10.81
N VAL A 954 11.84 -7.12 9.83
CA VAL A 954 12.61 -8.13 9.10
C VAL A 954 13.57 -8.87 10.05
N LEU A 955 14.29 -8.14 10.90
CA LEU A 955 15.17 -8.72 11.92
C LEU A 955 14.39 -9.55 12.94
N ARG A 956 13.25 -9.05 13.45
CA ARG A 956 12.37 -9.80 14.38
C ARG A 956 11.83 -11.07 13.72
N ASN A 957 11.43 -11.01 12.45
CA ASN A 957 10.96 -12.18 11.71
C ASN A 957 12.10 -13.18 11.48
N SER A 958 13.31 -12.72 11.15
CA SER A 958 14.49 -13.58 11.01
C SER A 958 14.88 -14.24 12.34
N VAL A 959 14.85 -13.49 13.45
CA VAL A 959 15.08 -14.02 14.81
C VAL A 959 14.01 -15.05 15.18
N LYS A 960 12.74 -14.75 14.90
CA LYS A 960 11.62 -15.70 15.11
C LYS A 960 11.81 -16.97 14.27
N GLN A 961 12.25 -16.85 13.03
CA GLN A 961 12.51 -17.99 12.15
C GLN A 961 13.69 -18.84 12.65
N HIS A 962 14.78 -18.23 13.13
CA HIS A 962 15.88 -18.94 13.77
C HIS A 962 15.43 -19.64 15.07
N GLN A 963 14.60 -18.99 15.89
CA GLN A 963 14.03 -19.60 17.10
C GLN A 963 13.17 -20.84 16.77
N LEU A 964 12.34 -20.78 15.72
CA LEU A 964 11.55 -21.92 15.26
C LEU A 964 12.42 -23.08 14.75
N GLN A 965 13.55 -22.79 14.10
CA GLN A 965 14.51 -23.82 13.69
C GLN A 965 15.19 -24.49 14.89
N VAL A 966 15.55 -23.72 15.93
CA VAL A 966 16.08 -24.27 17.18
C VAL A 966 15.04 -25.15 17.87
N LEU A 967 13.78 -24.72 17.93
CA LEU A 967 12.69 -25.53 18.48
C LEU A 967 12.49 -26.84 17.69
N SER A 968 12.65 -26.80 16.37
CA SER A 968 12.58 -27.99 15.52
C SER A 968 13.73 -28.96 15.81
N ALA A 969 14.95 -28.45 16.00
CA ALA A 969 16.11 -29.26 16.40
C ALA A 969 15.94 -29.83 17.81
N GLN A 970 15.39 -29.05 18.76
CA GLN A 970 15.07 -29.51 20.11
C GLN A 970 14.04 -30.64 20.09
N SER A 971 13.01 -30.56 19.25
CA SER A 971 12.02 -31.64 19.07
C SER A 971 12.68 -32.93 18.60
N ALA A 972 13.57 -32.86 17.59
CA ALA A 972 14.28 -34.01 17.07
C ALA A 972 15.24 -34.63 18.12
N LEU A 973 15.93 -33.79 18.90
CA LEU A 973 16.80 -34.25 19.99
C LEU A 973 16.01 -34.89 21.14
N SER A 974 14.80 -34.39 21.43
CA SER A 974 13.91 -35.01 22.43
C SER A 974 13.50 -36.42 21.99
N GLU A 975 13.10 -36.60 20.73
CA GLU A 975 12.76 -37.91 20.16
C GLU A 975 13.96 -38.88 20.18
N LEU A 976 15.16 -38.38 19.86
CA LEU A 976 16.39 -39.16 20.00
C LEU A 976 16.69 -39.54 21.46
N THR A 977 16.43 -38.64 22.41
CA THR A 977 16.62 -38.90 23.85
C THR A 977 15.70 -40.05 24.32
N HIS A 978 14.47 -40.15 23.79
CA HIS A 978 13.58 -41.29 24.06
C HIS A 978 14.11 -42.61 23.48
N SER A 979 14.64 -42.59 22.25
CA SER A 979 15.11 -43.81 21.56
C SER A 979 16.50 -44.31 22.00
N VAL A 980 17.42 -43.41 22.35
CA VAL A 980 18.83 -43.74 22.66
C VAL A 980 19.03 -44.09 24.14
N ASN A 981 18.27 -43.50 25.06
CA ASN A 981 18.42 -43.75 26.51
C ASN A 981 17.74 -45.03 27.01
N ASN A 982 17.27 -45.92 26.12
CA ASN A 982 16.86 -47.26 26.57
C ASN A 982 18.05 -48.06 27.14
N ARG A 983 19.28 -47.68 26.77
CA ARG A 983 20.54 -48.20 27.33
C ARG A 983 21.23 -47.11 28.13
N CYS A 984 21.36 -47.30 29.44
CA CYS A 984 22.09 -46.36 30.29
C CYS A 984 23.60 -46.51 29.99
N PRO A 985 24.39 -45.44 29.81
CA PRO A 985 25.84 -45.57 29.63
C PRO A 985 26.57 -46.20 30.83
N LEU A 986 25.88 -46.34 31.97
CA LEU A 986 26.38 -46.96 33.20
C LEU A 986 25.88 -48.40 33.37
N GLU A 987 25.06 -48.91 32.45
CA GLU A 987 24.44 -50.22 32.53
C GLU A 987 25.51 -51.31 32.46
N ALA A 988 25.66 -52.03 33.56
CA ALA A 988 26.48 -53.22 33.65
C ALA A 988 25.65 -54.28 34.34
N TYR A 989 25.66 -55.49 33.81
CA TYR A 989 24.92 -56.61 34.38
C TYR A 989 25.56 -57.03 35.71
N ILE A 990 24.82 -56.90 36.82
CA ILE A 990 25.26 -57.25 38.17
C ILE A 990 24.51 -58.49 38.65
N HIS A 991 25.22 -59.60 38.73
CA HIS A 991 24.74 -60.85 39.33
C HIS A 991 25.51 -61.13 40.64
N LEU A 992 24.78 -61.27 41.75
CA LEU A 992 25.34 -61.50 43.09
C LEU A 992 24.96 -62.89 43.62
N GLY A 993 25.96 -63.76 43.78
CA GLY A 993 25.75 -65.10 44.34
C GLY A 993 25.46 -65.14 45.84
N CYS A 994 25.23 -66.34 46.38
CA CYS A 994 24.93 -66.58 47.80
C CYS A 994 26.12 -66.37 48.76
N GLU A 995 27.37 -66.47 48.29
CA GLU A 995 28.57 -66.36 49.14
C GLU A 995 29.08 -64.92 49.26
N TRP A 996 29.24 -64.43 50.51
CA TRP A 996 29.72 -63.07 50.81
C TRP A 996 31.10 -62.72 50.20
N ALA A 997 32.00 -63.70 50.11
CA ALA A 997 33.33 -63.50 49.51
C ALA A 997 33.23 -63.24 48.00
N GLN A 998 32.43 -64.04 47.28
CA GLN A 998 32.21 -63.88 45.83
C GLN A 998 31.51 -62.56 45.51
N ARG A 999 30.53 -62.14 46.34
CA ARG A 999 29.87 -60.82 46.22
C ARG A 999 30.88 -59.68 46.33
N THR A 1000 31.75 -59.74 47.33
CA THR A 1000 32.78 -58.70 47.56
C THR A 1000 33.75 -58.61 46.38
N GLU A 1001 34.16 -59.74 45.81
CA GLU A 1001 35.05 -59.77 44.64
C GLU A 1001 34.39 -59.18 43.40
N THR A 1002 33.16 -59.59 43.09
CA THR A 1002 32.39 -59.09 41.93
C THR A 1002 32.19 -57.58 42.01
N LEU A 1003 31.78 -57.05 43.17
CA LEU A 1003 31.58 -55.62 43.35
C LEU A 1003 32.90 -54.83 43.30
N SER A 1004 33.98 -55.36 43.88
CA SER A 1004 35.29 -54.71 43.84
C SER A 1004 35.83 -54.57 42.41
N ARG A 1005 35.57 -55.55 41.54
CA ARG A 1005 35.96 -55.53 40.13
C ARG A 1005 35.23 -54.45 39.33
N LEU A 1006 33.95 -54.23 39.62
CA LEU A 1006 33.10 -53.28 38.89
C LEU A 1006 33.35 -51.81 39.29
N ARG A 1007 33.80 -51.56 40.52
CA ARG A 1007 33.98 -50.20 41.08
C ARG A 1007 34.75 -49.25 40.15
N ALA A 1008 35.95 -49.64 39.72
CA ALA A 1008 36.82 -48.75 38.95
C ALA A 1008 36.27 -48.43 37.55
N GLN A 1009 35.52 -49.36 36.94
CA GLN A 1009 34.86 -49.12 35.65
C GLN A 1009 33.67 -48.17 35.84
N GLN A 1010 32.78 -48.48 36.79
CA GLN A 1010 31.59 -47.69 37.07
C GLN A 1010 31.91 -46.23 37.43
N CYS A 1011 32.93 -45.99 38.25
CA CYS A 1011 33.38 -44.64 38.58
C CYS A 1011 33.90 -43.85 37.36
N ARG A 1012 34.62 -44.50 36.43
CA ARG A 1012 35.11 -43.85 35.20
C ARG A 1012 33.98 -43.49 34.24
N ASP A 1013 33.08 -44.43 33.99
CA ASP A 1013 31.95 -44.25 33.08
C ASP A 1013 31.02 -43.13 33.58
N ALA A 1014 30.86 -43.03 34.90
CA ALA A 1014 30.13 -41.95 35.56
C ALA A 1014 30.76 -40.56 35.38
N VAL A 1015 32.08 -40.46 35.51
CA VAL A 1015 32.80 -39.19 35.27
C VAL A 1015 32.65 -38.76 33.81
N GLU A 1016 32.82 -39.68 32.86
CA GLU A 1016 32.66 -39.39 31.44
C GLU A 1016 31.23 -38.92 31.12
N LEU A 1017 30.21 -39.62 31.63
CA LEU A 1017 28.81 -39.24 31.43
C LEU A 1017 28.54 -37.80 31.89
N VAL A 1018 28.98 -37.44 33.09
CA VAL A 1018 28.75 -36.10 33.66
C VAL A 1018 29.54 -35.04 32.89
N GLU A 1019 30.80 -35.29 32.54
CA GLU A 1019 31.63 -34.34 31.79
C GLU A 1019 31.07 -34.07 30.38
N ARG A 1020 30.63 -35.11 29.66
CA ARG A 1020 29.96 -34.96 28.35
C ARG A 1020 28.63 -34.23 28.48
N ARG A 1021 27.81 -34.55 29.49
CA ARG A 1021 26.50 -33.94 29.71
C ARG A 1021 26.59 -32.45 30.06
N THR A 1022 27.66 -32.04 30.74
CA THR A 1022 27.88 -30.66 31.21
C THR A 1022 28.78 -29.82 30.30
N GLN A 1023 29.33 -30.38 29.21
CA GLN A 1023 30.35 -29.74 28.35
C GLN A 1023 30.02 -28.30 27.89
N PHE A 1024 28.75 -27.98 27.63
CA PHE A 1024 28.31 -26.65 27.18
C PHE A 1024 27.47 -25.89 28.23
N MET A 1025 27.40 -26.41 29.46
CA MET A 1025 26.69 -25.79 30.56
C MET A 1025 27.61 -24.93 31.42
N THR A 1026 27.07 -23.89 32.04
CA THR A 1026 27.81 -23.07 33.00
C THR A 1026 27.90 -23.81 34.34
N GLU A 1027 29.12 -24.05 34.82
CA GLU A 1027 29.43 -24.97 35.95
C GLU A 1027 28.68 -24.70 37.27
N ALA A 1028 28.20 -23.48 37.51
CA ALA A 1028 27.53 -23.07 38.77
C ALA A 1028 26.10 -22.55 38.59
N ARG A 1029 25.51 -22.68 37.39
CA ARG A 1029 24.12 -22.26 37.15
C ARG A 1029 23.19 -23.37 37.62
N GLU A 1030 22.33 -23.06 38.59
CA GLU A 1030 21.29 -24.00 39.03
C GLU A 1030 20.41 -24.38 37.83
N TYR A 1031 20.30 -25.68 37.57
CA TYR A 1031 19.61 -26.24 36.42
C TYR A 1031 18.95 -27.56 36.79
N THR A 1032 17.73 -27.78 36.33
CA THR A 1032 16.92 -28.98 36.61
C THR A 1032 16.20 -29.36 35.32
N GLU A 1033 16.34 -30.61 34.91
CA GLU A 1033 15.65 -31.21 33.76
C GLU A 1033 15.03 -32.54 34.19
N ASN A 1034 13.77 -32.75 33.83
CA ASN A 1034 13.03 -33.97 34.13
C ASN A 1034 12.32 -34.45 32.85
N ALA A 1035 12.64 -35.65 32.40
CA ALA A 1035 12.03 -36.29 31.24
C ALA A 1035 11.36 -37.60 31.67
N GLN A 1036 10.07 -37.72 31.42
CA GLN A 1036 9.27 -38.90 31.77
C GLN A 1036 8.63 -39.46 30.51
N PHE A 1037 8.78 -40.77 30.28
CA PHE A 1037 8.25 -41.43 29.09
C PHE A 1037 8.01 -42.91 29.35
N VAL A 1038 7.36 -43.58 28.40
CA VAL A 1038 7.18 -45.03 28.38
C VAL A 1038 8.06 -45.56 27.25
N ASP A 1039 8.87 -46.57 27.53
CA ASP A 1039 9.73 -47.19 26.53
C ASP A 1039 8.96 -48.14 25.60
N GLU A 1040 9.65 -48.75 24.63
CA GLU A 1040 9.04 -49.71 23.69
C GLU A 1040 8.59 -51.02 24.38
N ALA A 1041 9.15 -51.35 25.55
CA ALA A 1041 8.80 -52.53 26.35
C ALA A 1041 7.55 -52.29 27.22
N GLY A 1042 7.10 -51.04 27.34
CA GLY A 1042 5.96 -50.64 28.17
C GLY A 1042 6.34 -50.21 29.59
N ASP A 1043 7.63 -50.12 29.89
CA ASP A 1043 8.15 -49.71 31.19
C ASP A 1043 8.15 -48.19 31.32
N PHE A 1044 7.79 -47.69 32.50
CA PHE A 1044 7.81 -46.27 32.79
C PHE A 1044 9.24 -45.84 33.17
N CYS A 1045 9.78 -44.87 32.44
CA CYS A 1045 11.12 -44.33 32.63
C CYS A 1045 11.05 -42.86 33.07
N SER A 1046 11.81 -42.51 34.11
CA SER A 1046 12.02 -41.13 34.56
C SER A 1046 13.52 -40.82 34.57
N ILE A 1047 13.94 -39.86 33.75
CA ILE A 1047 15.32 -39.36 33.68
C ILE A 1047 15.34 -37.97 34.30
N ARG A 1048 16.23 -37.79 35.26
CA ARG A 1048 16.43 -36.52 35.94
C ARG A 1048 17.87 -36.08 35.94
N PHE A 1049 18.10 -34.83 35.58
CA PHE A 1049 19.42 -34.21 35.56
C PHE A 1049 19.38 -32.85 36.26
N ASP A 1050 20.13 -32.71 37.36
CA ASP A 1050 20.18 -31.46 38.12
C ASP A 1050 21.62 -31.02 38.39
N ILE A 1051 21.88 -29.71 38.29
CA ILE A 1051 23.10 -29.03 38.73
C ILE A 1051 22.70 -28.13 39.90
N THR A 1052 23.23 -28.40 41.09
CA THR A 1052 22.90 -27.68 42.32
C THR A 1052 24.16 -27.16 43.00
N PRO A 1053 24.36 -25.82 43.06
CA PRO A 1053 25.42 -25.24 43.88
C PRO A 1053 25.07 -25.40 45.37
N LEU A 1054 26.02 -25.85 46.17
CA LEU A 1054 25.87 -26.04 47.61
C LEU A 1054 26.40 -24.81 48.35
N GLU A 1055 25.57 -24.19 49.19
CA GLU A 1055 25.94 -22.95 49.89
C GLU A 1055 26.56 -23.19 51.27
N GLY A 1056 26.15 -24.24 51.98
CA GLY A 1056 26.62 -24.52 53.34
C GLY A 1056 27.82 -25.46 53.45
N LEU A 1057 27.96 -26.43 52.53
CA LEU A 1057 29.08 -27.39 52.50
C LEU A 1057 30.21 -26.84 51.61
N LYS A 1058 31.38 -26.56 52.20
CA LYS A 1058 32.43 -25.75 51.55
C LYS A 1058 33.50 -26.58 50.87
N THR A 1059 33.68 -27.83 51.29
CA THR A 1059 34.65 -28.76 50.71
C THR A 1059 33.96 -29.98 50.11
N VAL A 1060 34.56 -30.57 49.07
CA VAL A 1060 34.03 -31.78 48.44
C VAL A 1060 33.98 -32.94 49.43
N ASN A 1061 34.93 -33.01 50.36
CA ASN A 1061 34.94 -34.03 51.41
C ASN A 1061 33.74 -33.90 52.36
N GLU A 1062 33.45 -32.69 52.88
CA GLU A 1062 32.27 -32.44 53.72
C GLU A 1062 30.98 -32.82 52.99
N ALA A 1063 30.84 -32.41 51.72
CA ALA A 1063 29.67 -32.73 50.91
C ALA A 1063 29.53 -34.23 50.65
N PHE A 1064 30.64 -34.91 50.38
CA PHE A 1064 30.65 -36.34 50.12
C PHE A 1064 30.27 -37.14 51.38
N ASP A 1065 30.88 -36.85 52.53
CA ASP A 1065 30.62 -37.59 53.76
C ASP A 1065 29.18 -37.37 54.24
N PHE A 1066 28.65 -36.14 54.10
CA PHE A 1066 27.26 -35.83 54.42
C PHE A 1066 26.27 -36.59 53.53
N ILE A 1067 26.49 -36.63 52.21
CA ILE A 1067 25.62 -37.34 51.27
C ILE A 1067 25.65 -38.85 51.54
N GLN A 1068 26.84 -39.42 51.72
CA GLN A 1068 27.00 -40.84 52.01
C GLN A 1068 26.33 -41.21 53.35
N PHE A 1069 26.49 -40.39 54.39
CA PHE A 1069 25.83 -40.57 55.68
C PHE A 1069 24.30 -40.48 55.57
N HIS A 1070 23.77 -39.50 54.85
CA HIS A 1070 22.33 -39.31 54.71
C HIS A 1070 21.67 -40.47 53.95
N ILE A 1071 22.31 -40.93 52.86
CA ILE A 1071 21.80 -42.09 52.11
C ILE A 1071 21.85 -43.35 52.98
N LYS A 1072 22.89 -43.51 53.82
CA LYS A 1072 22.98 -44.63 54.77
C LYS A 1072 21.84 -44.61 55.81
N HIS A 1073 21.41 -43.44 56.29
CA HIS A 1073 20.44 -43.32 57.39
C HIS A 1073 19.05 -42.80 56.97
N MET A 1074 18.71 -42.82 55.68
CA MET A 1074 17.47 -42.27 55.14
C MET A 1074 16.17 -42.82 55.77
N ASP A 1075 16.22 -44.00 56.40
CA ASP A 1075 15.04 -44.74 56.92
C ASP A 1075 14.80 -44.58 58.43
N THR A 1076 15.46 -43.65 59.12
CA THR A 1076 15.30 -43.47 60.59
C THR A 1076 14.04 -42.70 61.01
N LYS A 1077 13.13 -42.34 60.08
CA LYS A 1077 11.79 -41.82 60.42
C LYS A 1077 10.69 -42.83 60.09
N PRO A 1078 9.82 -43.20 61.04
CA PRO A 1078 8.86 -44.28 60.88
C PRO A 1078 7.61 -43.79 60.15
N MET A 1079 7.54 -44.01 58.84
CA MET A 1079 6.27 -44.14 58.12
C MET A 1079 6.60 -44.71 56.74
N ASN A 1080 6.36 -46.02 56.56
CA ASN A 1080 6.16 -46.74 55.28
C ASN A 1080 7.26 -47.68 54.74
N SER A 1081 8.45 -47.80 55.36
CA SER A 1081 9.44 -48.84 55.00
C SER A 1081 9.12 -50.18 55.67
N LYS A 1082 8.99 -51.28 54.90
CA LYS A 1082 8.70 -52.62 55.42
C LYS A 1082 9.97 -53.42 55.76
N TYR A 1083 11.07 -53.23 55.01
CA TYR A 1083 12.33 -53.96 55.19
C TYR A 1083 13.51 -53.19 54.57
N THR A 1084 14.63 -53.10 55.30
CA THR A 1084 15.88 -52.49 54.82
C THR A 1084 17.06 -53.40 55.19
N CYS A 1085 17.93 -53.72 54.22
CA CYS A 1085 19.20 -54.41 54.44
C CYS A 1085 20.34 -53.60 53.81
N THR A 1086 21.40 -53.32 54.57
CA THR A 1086 22.59 -52.60 54.09
C THR A 1086 23.83 -53.41 54.43
N SER A 1087 24.68 -53.64 53.44
CA SER A 1087 25.98 -54.30 53.59
C SER A 1087 27.10 -53.43 53.01
N GLU A 1088 28.23 -53.39 53.68
CA GLU A 1088 29.39 -52.57 53.31
C GLU A 1088 30.54 -53.48 52.87
N HIS A 1089 31.21 -53.10 51.77
CA HIS A 1089 32.30 -53.86 51.17
C HIS A 1089 33.50 -52.95 50.84
N GLY A 1090 34.72 -53.49 50.97
CA GLY A 1090 35.99 -52.80 50.67
C GLY A 1090 36.65 -52.12 51.88
N ALA A 1091 37.92 -51.70 51.73
CA ALA A 1091 38.76 -51.20 52.83
C ALA A 1091 38.34 -49.82 53.40
N ASP A 1092 37.64 -49.00 52.61
CA ASP A 1092 37.26 -47.62 52.96
C ASP A 1092 35.73 -47.39 52.91
N ASN A 1093 34.91 -48.44 53.07
CA ASN A 1093 33.45 -48.36 52.89
C ASN A 1093 33.02 -47.74 51.55
N SER A 1094 33.83 -47.95 50.51
CA SER A 1094 33.66 -47.38 49.17
C SER A 1094 32.57 -48.04 48.33
N ILE A 1095 32.04 -49.17 48.81
CA ILE A 1095 30.98 -49.93 48.16
C ILE A 1095 29.90 -50.19 49.20
N MET A 1096 28.68 -49.75 48.91
CA MET A 1096 27.50 -49.98 49.76
C MET A 1096 26.45 -50.72 48.93
N HIS A 1097 26.08 -51.93 49.35
CA HIS A 1097 24.97 -52.67 48.77
C HIS A 1097 23.74 -52.50 49.66
N ARG A 1098 22.63 -52.04 49.09
CA ARG A 1098 21.40 -51.75 49.83
C ARG A 1098 20.17 -52.30 49.13
N ARG A 1099 19.33 -52.97 49.92
CA ARG A 1099 17.99 -53.43 49.54
C ARG A 1099 16.95 -52.72 50.39
N LEU A 1100 15.95 -52.13 49.75
CA LEU A 1100 14.92 -51.32 50.38
C LEU A 1100 13.53 -51.71 49.84
N ILE A 1101 12.59 -52.00 50.75
CA ILE A 1101 11.19 -52.29 50.39
C ILE A 1101 10.28 -51.25 51.04
N ILE A 1102 9.63 -50.41 50.23
CA ILE A 1102 8.78 -49.30 50.67
C ILE A 1102 7.35 -49.48 50.17
N SER A 1103 6.37 -49.28 51.06
CA SER A 1103 4.93 -49.39 50.74
C SER A 1103 4.29 -48.01 50.70
N GLU A 1104 4.27 -47.36 49.53
CA GLU A 1104 3.98 -45.92 49.44
C GLU A 1104 2.60 -45.54 48.88
N VAL A 1105 1.97 -46.38 48.04
CA VAL A 1105 0.71 -46.04 47.34
C VAL A 1105 -0.20 -47.27 47.26
N GLU A 1106 -1.43 -47.17 47.76
CA GLU A 1106 -2.51 -48.17 47.62
C GLU A 1106 -2.11 -49.63 47.93
N ASN A 1107 -1.31 -49.86 48.99
CA ASN A 1107 -0.78 -51.17 49.39
C ASN A 1107 0.18 -51.87 48.40
N VAL A 1108 0.64 -51.18 47.35
CA VAL A 1108 1.69 -51.69 46.46
C VAL A 1108 3.05 -51.43 47.10
N ALA A 1109 3.80 -52.51 47.37
CA ALA A 1109 5.18 -52.41 47.83
C ALA A 1109 6.11 -52.26 46.62
N THR A 1110 7.07 -51.34 46.70
CA THR A 1110 8.17 -51.20 45.73
C THR A 1110 9.45 -51.72 46.35
N GLU A 1111 10.21 -52.51 45.61
CA GLU A 1111 11.50 -53.04 46.01
C GLU A 1111 12.61 -52.42 45.15
N THR A 1112 13.61 -51.85 45.81
CA THR A 1112 14.81 -51.30 45.17
C THR A 1112 16.03 -52.03 45.72
N ASN A 1113 16.77 -52.70 44.84
CA ASN A 1113 18.04 -53.36 45.17
C ASN A 1113 19.16 -52.70 44.36
N PHE A 1114 20.06 -51.95 45.01
CA PHE A 1114 21.10 -51.20 44.34
C PHE A 1114 22.44 -51.25 45.07
N VAL A 1115 23.52 -51.09 44.30
CA VAL A 1115 24.89 -50.93 44.79
C VAL A 1115 25.36 -49.52 44.49
N MET A 1116 25.97 -48.89 45.49
CA MET A 1116 26.64 -47.61 45.35
C MET A 1116 28.16 -47.80 45.37
N PHE A 1117 28.82 -47.36 44.30
CA PHE A 1117 30.27 -47.24 44.18
C PHE A 1117 30.70 -45.80 44.44
N SER A 1118 31.70 -45.58 45.26
CA SER A 1118 32.15 -44.24 45.62
C SER A 1118 33.67 -44.08 45.48
N GLU A 1119 34.09 -42.93 44.95
CA GLU A 1119 35.51 -42.60 44.74
C GLU A 1119 35.74 -41.09 44.88
N LYS A 1120 36.86 -40.73 45.53
CA LYS A 1120 37.28 -39.34 45.76
C LYS A 1120 38.64 -39.14 45.11
N TRP A 1121 38.81 -38.03 44.39
CA TRP A 1121 40.09 -37.60 43.83
C TRP A 1121 40.50 -36.26 44.45
N PRO A 1122 41.45 -36.27 45.40
CA PRO A 1122 42.01 -35.04 45.94
C PRO A 1122 42.95 -34.38 44.93
N SER A 1123 42.96 -33.05 44.90
CA SER A 1123 43.72 -32.18 43.98
C SER A 1123 45.22 -32.51 43.86
N ALA A 1124 45.82 -33.20 44.83
CA ALA A 1124 47.25 -33.54 44.86
C ALA A 1124 47.69 -34.72 43.95
N SER A 1125 46.75 -35.45 43.32
CA SER A 1125 47.04 -36.76 42.70
C SER A 1125 47.17 -36.79 41.17
N HIS A 1126 46.91 -35.71 40.43
CA HIS A 1126 47.03 -35.68 38.96
C HIS A 1126 48.24 -34.88 38.45
N HIS A 1127 49.12 -35.55 37.68
CA HIS A 1127 50.17 -34.91 36.90
C HIS A 1127 49.60 -33.90 35.90
N LYS A 1128 50.14 -32.68 35.91
CA LYS A 1128 49.79 -31.53 35.07
C LYS A 1128 49.65 -31.87 33.58
N ILE A 1129 48.41 -31.96 33.09
CA ILE A 1129 48.05 -31.67 31.70
C ILE A 1129 46.78 -30.81 31.72
N CYS A 1130 46.98 -29.50 31.55
CA CYS A 1130 45.99 -28.47 31.18
C CYS A 1130 44.55 -28.59 31.76
N GLY A 1131 44.35 -28.09 32.99
CA GLY A 1131 43.05 -27.83 33.61
C GLY A 1131 43.23 -27.54 35.10
N ASP A 1132 42.50 -26.56 35.66
CA ASP A 1132 42.63 -26.17 37.08
C ASP A 1132 42.50 -27.39 38.02
N ALA A 1133 43.38 -27.48 39.02
CA ALA A 1133 43.43 -28.59 39.96
C ALA A 1133 42.26 -28.52 40.95
N VAL A 1134 41.18 -29.23 40.65
CA VAL A 1134 39.90 -29.18 41.36
C VAL A 1134 39.63 -30.50 42.07
N ASP A 1135 39.23 -30.45 43.35
CA ASP A 1135 38.78 -31.64 44.09
C ASP A 1135 37.50 -32.19 43.45
N LYS A 1136 37.47 -33.50 43.20
CA LYS A 1136 36.32 -34.20 42.60
C LYS A 1136 35.91 -35.40 43.46
N GLY A 1137 34.62 -35.68 43.54
CA GLY A 1137 34.09 -36.91 44.12
C GLY A 1137 32.93 -37.43 43.29
N VAL A 1138 32.81 -38.74 43.14
CA VAL A 1138 31.70 -39.37 42.43
C VAL A 1138 31.09 -40.49 43.26
N MET A 1139 29.75 -40.58 43.23
CA MET A 1139 28.98 -41.69 43.76
C MET A 1139 28.09 -42.21 42.64
N VAL A 1140 28.22 -43.50 42.33
CA VAL A 1140 27.51 -44.17 41.25
C VAL A 1140 26.58 -45.20 41.86
N MET A 1141 25.29 -45.10 41.60
CA MET A 1141 24.28 -46.07 42.00
C MET A 1141 23.90 -46.89 40.77
N ASN A 1142 23.86 -48.21 40.93
CA ASN A 1142 23.34 -49.10 39.90
C ASN A 1142 22.51 -50.20 40.53
N PHE A 1143 21.43 -50.61 39.86
CA PHE A 1143 20.57 -51.68 40.36
C PHE A 1143 21.26 -53.05 40.21
N VAL A 1144 20.81 -54.04 40.99
CA VAL A 1144 21.27 -55.43 40.89
C VAL A 1144 20.31 -56.20 39.99
N ASP A 1145 20.79 -56.77 38.89
CA ASP A 1145 19.97 -57.55 37.95
C ASP A 1145 19.42 -58.83 38.60
N GLU A 1146 20.33 -59.60 39.20
CA GLU A 1146 20.05 -60.89 39.85
C GLU A 1146 20.79 -60.99 41.19
N ASP A 1147 20.07 -61.38 42.25
CA ASP A 1147 20.64 -61.61 43.58
C ASP A 1147 20.16 -62.98 44.10
N ASP A 1148 21.06 -63.95 44.16
CA ASP A 1148 20.73 -65.32 44.58
C ASP A 1148 20.45 -65.42 46.09
N LEU A 1149 21.06 -64.53 46.89
CA LEU A 1149 20.84 -64.48 48.34
C LEU A 1149 19.45 -63.89 48.67
N TYR A 1150 19.02 -62.93 47.84
CA TYR A 1150 17.76 -62.21 48.00
C TYR A 1150 17.01 -62.10 46.65
N PRO A 1151 16.44 -63.21 46.14
CA PRO A 1151 15.77 -63.21 44.86
C PRO A 1151 14.54 -62.30 44.86
N TYR A 1152 14.36 -61.58 43.76
CA TYR A 1152 13.22 -60.68 43.55
C TYR A 1152 11.89 -61.45 43.53
N ARG A 1153 10.86 -60.90 44.17
CA ARG A 1153 9.54 -61.54 44.34
C ARG A 1153 8.45 -60.76 43.60
N PRO A 1154 8.22 -61.04 42.30
CA PRO A 1154 7.26 -60.27 41.49
C PRO A 1154 5.81 -60.35 41.96
N GLY A 1155 5.46 -61.29 42.85
CA GLY A 1155 4.12 -61.43 43.43
C GLY A 1155 3.84 -60.55 44.65
N ASP A 1156 4.87 -60.07 45.35
CA ASP A 1156 4.75 -59.36 46.63
C ASP A 1156 5.10 -57.87 46.52
N CYS A 1157 5.96 -57.50 45.56
CA CYS A 1157 6.48 -56.16 45.36
C CYS A 1157 6.74 -55.88 43.87
N VAL A 1158 6.80 -54.60 43.51
CA VAL A 1158 7.18 -54.10 42.18
C VAL A 1158 8.64 -53.66 42.21
N ARG A 1159 9.44 -54.13 41.26
CA ARG A 1159 10.85 -53.76 41.08
C ARG A 1159 10.97 -52.30 40.64
N LEU A 1160 11.79 -51.52 41.35
CA LEU A 1160 12.20 -50.18 40.95
C LEU A 1160 13.72 -50.19 40.71
N ASP A 1161 14.11 -50.10 39.44
CA ASP A 1161 15.51 -50.07 39.05
C ASP A 1161 16.02 -48.63 39.03
N ILE A 1162 17.10 -48.38 39.78
CA ILE A 1162 17.70 -47.05 39.92
C ILE A 1162 19.15 -47.11 39.44
N SER A 1163 19.44 -46.37 38.37
CA SER A 1163 20.80 -46.07 37.95
C SER A 1163 21.04 -44.57 38.08
N GLY A 1164 22.17 -44.15 38.63
CA GLY A 1164 22.44 -42.73 38.78
C GLY A 1164 23.84 -42.39 39.20
N VAL A 1165 24.19 -41.12 39.04
CA VAL A 1165 25.48 -40.54 39.38
C VAL A 1165 25.24 -39.27 40.17
N MET A 1166 25.99 -39.12 41.25
CA MET A 1166 26.16 -37.87 41.98
C MET A 1166 27.64 -37.49 41.92
N ALA A 1167 27.94 -36.43 41.16
CA ALA A 1167 29.28 -35.89 41.02
C ALA A 1167 29.41 -34.57 41.79
N LEU A 1168 30.43 -34.47 42.63
CA LEU A 1168 30.81 -33.29 43.37
C LEU A 1168 32.07 -32.70 42.76
N LYS A 1169 32.04 -31.40 42.48
CA LYS A 1169 33.19 -30.66 41.96
C LYS A 1169 33.34 -29.35 42.74
N SER A 1170 34.56 -29.00 43.15
CA SER A 1170 34.81 -27.67 43.72
C SER A 1170 34.87 -26.60 42.62
N TYR A 1171 34.43 -25.39 42.90
CA TYR A 1171 34.55 -24.25 42.01
C TYR A 1171 34.75 -22.96 42.81
N ARG A 1172 35.26 -21.91 42.15
CA ARG A 1172 35.47 -20.61 42.78
C ARG A 1172 34.24 -19.72 42.61
N LYS A 1173 33.59 -19.35 43.71
CA LYS A 1173 32.45 -18.43 43.77
C LYS A 1173 32.94 -17.02 44.14
N VAL A 1174 32.74 -16.06 43.26
CA VAL A 1174 33.05 -14.65 43.53
C VAL A 1174 31.92 -14.03 44.34
N VAL A 1175 32.16 -13.73 45.62
CA VAL A 1175 31.17 -13.13 46.53
C VAL A 1175 31.52 -11.66 46.75
N LYS A 1176 30.54 -10.76 46.64
CA LYS A 1176 30.71 -9.35 47.03
C LYS A 1176 30.56 -9.23 48.54
N THR A 1177 31.57 -8.70 49.21
CA THR A 1177 31.50 -8.35 50.64
C THR A 1177 30.47 -7.23 50.85
N PRO A 1178 29.99 -7.00 52.10
CA PRO A 1178 29.13 -5.86 52.42
C PRO A 1178 29.77 -4.50 52.09
N THR A 1179 31.10 -4.45 51.94
CA THR A 1179 31.90 -3.29 51.53
C THR A 1179 32.05 -3.15 50.01
N GLY A 1180 31.50 -4.07 49.21
CA GLY A 1180 31.51 -4.04 47.75
C GLY A 1180 32.75 -4.69 47.08
N GLU A 1181 33.68 -5.24 47.86
CA GLU A 1181 34.87 -5.93 47.34
C GLU A 1181 34.52 -7.35 46.88
N LYS A 1182 35.05 -7.77 45.72
CA LYS A 1182 34.87 -9.13 45.20
C LYS A 1182 35.91 -10.05 45.85
N LYS A 1183 35.46 -11.04 46.61
CA LYS A 1183 36.30 -12.07 47.24
C LYS A 1183 35.97 -13.45 46.66
N ASP A 1184 36.99 -14.19 46.24
CA ASP A 1184 36.83 -15.57 45.79
C ASP A 1184 36.69 -16.51 46.99
N VAL A 1185 35.61 -17.29 47.02
CA VAL A 1185 35.30 -18.27 48.05
C VAL A 1185 35.18 -19.64 47.38
N SER A 1186 35.80 -20.67 47.97
CA SER A 1186 35.62 -22.06 47.52
C SER A 1186 34.18 -22.51 47.77
N ALA A 1187 33.53 -23.06 46.74
CA ALA A 1187 32.18 -23.60 46.81
C ALA A 1187 32.14 -24.98 46.13
N VAL A 1188 31.10 -25.76 46.40
CA VAL A 1188 30.91 -27.09 45.82
C VAL A 1188 29.65 -27.08 44.96
N VAL A 1189 29.70 -27.74 43.80
CA VAL A 1189 28.52 -28.02 42.98
C VAL A 1189 28.26 -29.52 42.95
N LEU A 1190 27.01 -29.89 43.21
CA LEU A 1190 26.49 -31.24 43.05
C LEU A 1190 25.82 -31.34 41.68
N THR A 1191 26.34 -32.20 40.81
CA THR A 1191 25.68 -32.60 39.57
C THR A 1191 25.13 -34.00 39.75
N ARG A 1192 23.82 -34.16 39.57
CA ARG A 1192 23.17 -35.47 39.63
C ARG A 1192 22.53 -35.84 38.31
N TRP A 1193 22.64 -37.09 37.93
CA TRP A 1193 21.91 -37.71 36.84
C TRP A 1193 21.31 -39.02 37.36
N VAL A 1194 20.01 -39.22 37.20
CA VAL A 1194 19.31 -40.42 37.71
C VAL A 1194 18.31 -40.90 36.67
N LEU A 1195 18.36 -42.19 36.37
CA LEU A 1195 17.37 -42.93 35.61
C LEU A 1195 16.66 -43.91 36.55
N GLN A 1196 15.33 -43.83 36.57
CA GLN A 1196 14.47 -44.75 37.31
C GLN A 1196 13.57 -45.47 36.32
N LYS A 1197 13.58 -46.82 36.34
CA LYS A 1197 12.72 -47.68 35.51
C LYS A 1197 11.74 -48.46 36.38
N LEU A 1198 10.48 -48.50 35.95
CA LEU A 1198 9.37 -49.09 36.69
C LEU A 1198 8.42 -49.87 35.76
N PRO A 1199 8.35 -51.21 35.86
CA PRO A 1199 7.48 -52.06 35.04
C PRO A 1199 6.08 -52.18 35.69
N VAL A 1200 5.08 -51.37 35.28
CA VAL A 1200 3.75 -51.33 35.95
C VAL A 1200 2.54 -51.38 34.98
N PRO A 1201 1.44 -52.10 35.30
CA PRO A 1201 0.17 -52.05 34.58
C PRO A 1201 -0.65 -50.75 34.75
N THR A 1202 -1.46 -50.42 33.75
CA THR A 1202 -2.05 -49.09 33.45
C THR A 1202 -2.84 -48.35 34.56
N HIS A 1203 -3.38 -48.99 35.60
CA HIS A 1203 -4.33 -48.33 36.52
C HIS A 1203 -3.72 -47.61 37.75
N VAL A 1204 -2.54 -48.02 38.24
CA VAL A 1204 -1.85 -47.39 39.41
C VAL A 1204 -0.72 -46.44 38.98
N LEU A 1205 -0.47 -46.36 37.67
CA LEU A 1205 0.66 -45.63 37.07
C LEU A 1205 0.65 -44.12 37.37
N GLN A 1206 -0.50 -43.43 37.40
CA GLN A 1206 -0.52 -41.97 37.53
C GLN A 1206 0.02 -41.48 38.89
N MET A 1207 -0.40 -42.07 40.01
CA MET A 1207 0.10 -41.62 41.33
C MET A 1207 1.56 -42.01 41.58
N MET A 1208 2.01 -43.15 41.05
CA MET A 1208 3.42 -43.54 41.13
C MET A 1208 4.31 -42.66 40.23
N ARG A 1209 3.81 -42.20 39.06
CA ARG A 1209 4.54 -41.27 38.17
C ARG A 1209 4.89 -39.95 38.84
N ASP A 1210 3.95 -39.37 39.58
CA ASP A 1210 4.15 -38.07 40.23
C ASP A 1210 5.12 -38.14 41.42
N ARG A 1211 5.20 -39.31 42.08
CA ARG A 1211 6.00 -39.51 43.31
C ARG A 1211 7.35 -40.19 43.10
N ILE A 1212 7.63 -40.76 41.92
CA ILE A 1212 8.88 -41.51 41.64
C ILE A 1212 10.17 -40.72 41.98
N ASN A 1213 10.11 -39.39 41.86
CA ASN A 1213 11.22 -38.47 42.10
C ASN A 1213 11.30 -37.95 43.56
N GLU A 1214 10.35 -38.30 44.43
CA GLU A 1214 10.22 -37.78 45.80
C GLU A 1214 11.41 -38.16 46.71
N PRO A 1215 11.90 -39.41 46.72
CA PRO A 1215 13.06 -39.79 47.55
C PRO A 1215 14.33 -39.02 47.17
N GLY A 1216 14.63 -38.92 45.88
CA GLY A 1216 15.76 -38.14 45.37
C GLY A 1216 15.61 -36.64 45.67
N ASN A 1217 14.39 -36.10 45.63
CA ASN A 1217 14.13 -34.71 46.02
C ASN A 1217 14.35 -34.45 47.52
N SER A 1218 13.95 -35.39 48.37
CA SER A 1218 14.17 -35.30 49.82
C SER A 1218 15.66 -35.20 50.13
N ILE A 1219 16.47 -36.08 49.54
CA ILE A 1219 17.94 -36.07 49.66
C ILE A 1219 18.49 -34.69 49.26
N LEU A 1220 18.08 -34.14 48.11
CA LEU A 1220 18.57 -32.85 47.64
C LEU A 1220 18.17 -31.68 48.56
N ARG A 1221 16.95 -31.68 49.11
CA ARG A 1221 16.51 -30.63 50.06
C ARG A 1221 17.37 -30.63 51.31
N VAL A 1222 17.61 -31.82 51.89
CA VAL A 1222 18.44 -31.97 53.08
C VAL A 1222 19.88 -31.52 52.82
N ILE A 1223 20.44 -31.85 51.65
CA ILE A 1223 21.79 -31.40 51.26
C ILE A 1223 21.85 -29.87 51.07
N LYS A 1224 20.81 -29.25 50.49
CA LYS A 1224 20.74 -27.78 50.33
C LYS A 1224 20.63 -27.05 51.67
N ASP A 1225 19.87 -27.60 52.62
CA ASP A 1225 19.62 -27.01 53.93
C ASP A 1225 20.79 -27.24 54.92
N ALA A 1226 21.75 -28.10 54.59
CA ALA A 1226 22.93 -28.36 55.41
C ALA A 1226 23.83 -27.12 55.50
N ARG A 1227 23.93 -26.52 56.69
CA ARG A 1227 24.72 -25.28 56.95
C ARG A 1227 26.08 -25.51 57.65
N ALA A 1228 26.34 -26.72 58.15
CA ALA A 1228 27.59 -27.09 58.83
C ALA A 1228 27.86 -28.60 58.66
N PRO A 1229 29.13 -29.07 58.72
CA PRO A 1229 29.42 -30.48 58.86
C PRO A 1229 28.78 -30.99 60.15
N VAL A 1230 27.91 -31.99 60.04
CA VAL A 1230 27.25 -32.60 61.20
C VAL A 1230 28.32 -33.39 61.98
N GLU A 1231 28.46 -33.14 63.28
CA GLU A 1231 29.09 -34.10 64.19
C GLU A 1231 28.24 -35.37 64.15
N LEU A 1232 28.75 -36.40 63.49
CA LEU A 1232 28.06 -37.66 63.26
C LEU A 1232 28.02 -38.46 64.57
N GLU A 1233 27.02 -38.23 65.42
CA GLU A 1233 26.71 -39.12 66.54
C GLU A 1233 25.81 -40.26 66.03
N PRO A 1234 26.28 -41.53 66.06
CA PRO A 1234 25.44 -42.68 65.74
C PRO A 1234 24.47 -42.94 66.91
N GLU A 1235 23.21 -42.54 66.77
CA GLU A 1235 22.16 -43.14 67.61
C GLU A 1235 21.96 -44.59 67.17
N ASP A 1236 22.55 -45.52 67.93
CA ASP A 1236 22.35 -46.97 67.81
C ASP A 1236 20.86 -47.33 67.94
N ILE A 1237 20.14 -47.35 66.82
CA ILE A 1237 18.86 -48.05 66.74
C ILE A 1237 19.17 -49.48 66.32
N LYS A 1238 19.05 -50.41 67.28
CA LYS A 1238 19.08 -51.86 67.03
C LYS A 1238 18.05 -52.22 65.95
N VAL A 1239 18.51 -52.37 64.71
CA VAL A 1239 17.73 -53.05 63.67
C VAL A 1239 17.68 -54.52 64.05
N LEU A 1240 16.46 -55.04 64.18
CA LEU A 1240 16.15 -56.43 64.46
C LEU A 1240 16.89 -57.37 63.49
N THR A 1241 17.99 -57.97 63.93
CA THR A 1241 18.42 -59.27 63.41
C THR A 1241 17.40 -60.31 63.83
N GLN A 1242 16.46 -60.68 62.95
CA GLN A 1242 15.71 -61.92 63.08
C GLN A 1242 15.48 -62.60 61.72
N HIS A 1243 16.11 -63.77 61.63
CA HIS A 1243 15.90 -64.92 60.75
C HIS A 1243 16.30 -64.85 59.27
N CYS A 1244 17.07 -65.89 58.91
CA CYS A 1244 17.56 -66.30 57.60
C CYS A 1244 16.53 -66.25 56.48
#